data_AF-A0AA39HC10-F1
#
_entry.id   AF-A0AA39HC10-F1
#
_cell.length_a   1.000
_cell.length_b   1.000
_cell.length_c   1.000
_cell.angle_alpha   90.00
_cell.angle_beta   90.00
_cell.angle_gamma   90.00
#
_symmetry.space_group_name_H-M   'P 1'
#
loop_
_entity.id
_entity.type
_entity.pdbx_description
1 polymer ?
#
loop_
_entity_poly.entity_id
_entity_poly.type
_entity_poly.pdbx_seq_one_letter_code
_entity_poly.pdbx_strand_id
1 'polypeptide(L)'
;MGLVFILLLLLFGTTGLLCEKQEQPREENQPGAKYYNGKALVIPIEEDATVKLLQRWHDQAFSGLFSAFANQRMHKLSEKDKGTLQECSTKASEPTAQAKCVVKMLDAARKKQKSKKTKHKVHKPGKHELAKKTISSVKSKTMLKLLKHEKLRKIMEQKPVLKMISRSKAFKDQWIGGLKVARSKRAIQQRRDYSLISEDQDRTPLGVVARHLINIVRAIKNKNDTTSWSSTLVKLREKAKKMRWEKEFEKRIKKKLNLENEGDLKVAVQKRRKTPMISSKPRKAGRFTDHPEEDLLYEKIEDMENNRSENQTSTAIDDAIKFMREGIKLSLMLTGGNVTDFDKKTVKLASPRIMPVVPEEPDPDTIFVLSPSLFGLHNDGEGLEDITSITKLLKMLPNRDQEDWLNLIVEASGVSDEVKRIEMLDEEKREQATRKASINGKPLYFTRQNVSEIYGDFETRKIDVHDQLVRSFTSDQLNKMNKTGYAFMNKDQMHLLYGPTSPFNSSETLTRLLSIEGNITDKHIEKDLRLVAEMKEFNLRKKDIVLSPIISSPLVLAGAAMSQPIILSPVVLSPAVLSAAALGPVILSPWVFIPVILSPRILSPLIVNPLIFSPIVLSPLALHPLILSPGVFNPIVLSPLLLSPFILSPQVFTPLILSPMCLNPLILTPTVGGPLVLSPFVLSPLIASPQALFAVVLSPYALSPLIESKLIVSAVVLSPSWLS
;
A
#
# COMPACT_ATOMS: atom_id res chain seq x y z
N MET A 1 -41.21 25.38 -55.02
CA MET A 1 -41.52 25.03 -53.62
C MET A 1 -41.69 23.53 -53.37
N GLY A 2 -42.17 22.72 -54.31
CA GLY A 2 -42.28 21.25 -54.11
C GLY A 2 -40.96 20.47 -54.12
N LEU A 3 -40.00 20.84 -54.98
CA LEU A 3 -38.72 20.13 -55.11
C LEU A 3 -37.73 20.38 -53.95
N VAL A 4 -37.80 21.55 -53.31
CA VAL A 4 -36.97 21.88 -52.13
C VAL A 4 -37.48 21.14 -50.89
N PHE A 5 -38.79 20.90 -50.78
CA PHE A 5 -39.39 20.17 -49.67
C PHE A 5 -39.08 18.66 -49.72
N ILE A 6 -38.97 18.09 -50.93
CA ILE A 6 -38.60 16.68 -51.13
C ILE A 6 -37.10 16.46 -50.87
N LEU A 7 -36.23 17.42 -51.22
CA LEU A 7 -34.80 17.33 -50.91
C LEU A 7 -34.52 17.46 -49.40
N LEU A 8 -35.29 18.29 -48.70
CA LEU A 8 -35.22 18.41 -47.23
C LEU A 8 -35.73 17.16 -46.52
N LEU A 9 -36.79 16.50 -47.02
CA LEU A 9 -37.27 15.23 -46.47
C LEU A 9 -36.31 14.06 -46.70
N LEU A 10 -35.53 14.06 -47.80
CA LEU A 10 -34.49 13.06 -48.04
C LEU A 10 -33.20 13.30 -47.23
N LEU A 11 -32.89 14.55 -46.87
CA LEU A 11 -31.77 14.89 -45.98
C LEU A 11 -32.10 14.67 -44.49
N PHE A 12 -33.36 14.81 -44.08
CA PHE A 12 -33.82 14.49 -42.72
C PHE A 12 -34.27 13.03 -42.55
N GLY A 13 -34.51 12.29 -43.64
CA GLY A 13 -34.87 10.88 -43.62
C GLY A 13 -33.71 9.91 -43.34
N THR A 14 -32.46 10.35 -43.46
CA THR A 14 -31.26 9.52 -43.22
C THR A 14 -30.60 9.76 -41.86
N THR A 15 -31.07 10.74 -41.08
CA THR A 15 -30.58 11.02 -39.72
C THR A 15 -31.48 10.42 -38.61
N GLY A 16 -32.58 9.74 -38.98
CA GLY A 16 -33.50 9.06 -38.07
C GLY A 16 -33.24 7.56 -37.86
N LEU A 17 -32.15 7.02 -38.40
CA LEU A 17 -31.74 5.61 -38.26
C LEU A 17 -30.35 5.48 -37.60
N LEU A 18 -30.08 6.32 -36.61
CA LEU A 18 -29.14 6.02 -35.53
C LEU A 18 -29.92 6.10 -34.21
N CYS A 19 -30.97 5.29 -34.13
CA CYS A 19 -31.36 4.73 -32.85
C CYS A 19 -30.13 3.96 -32.37
N GLU A 20 -29.54 4.48 -31.31
CA GLU A 20 -28.54 3.87 -30.46
C GLU A 20 -29.00 2.43 -30.18
N LYS A 21 -28.57 1.51 -31.05
CA LYS A 21 -28.47 0.11 -30.68
C LYS A 21 -27.63 0.16 -29.43
N GLN A 22 -28.23 -0.18 -28.29
CA GLN A 22 -27.49 -0.67 -27.15
C GLN A 22 -26.41 -1.57 -27.73
N GLU A 23 -25.18 -1.07 -27.69
CA GLU A 23 -24.03 -1.81 -28.09
C GLU A 23 -23.97 -2.94 -27.06
N GLN A 24 -24.52 -4.10 -27.45
CA GLN A 24 -24.14 -5.35 -26.80
C GLN A 24 -22.63 -5.26 -26.67
N PRO A 25 -22.05 -5.42 -25.46
CA PRO A 25 -20.64 -5.22 -25.28
C PRO A 25 -19.95 -6.11 -26.30
N ARG A 26 -19.33 -5.51 -27.33
CA ARG A 26 -18.50 -6.23 -28.30
C ARG A 26 -17.61 -7.12 -27.47
N GLU A 27 -17.47 -8.40 -27.85
CA GLU A 27 -16.68 -9.39 -27.11
C GLU A 27 -15.27 -8.85 -26.74
N GLU A 28 -14.77 -7.87 -27.50
CA GLU A 28 -13.53 -7.11 -27.29
C GLU A 28 -13.45 -6.28 -25.99
N ASN A 29 -14.56 -5.89 -25.36
CA ASN A 29 -14.56 -5.01 -24.18
C ASN A 29 -14.60 -5.76 -22.83
N GLN A 30 -14.59 -7.09 -22.82
CA GLN A 30 -14.48 -7.86 -21.57
C GLN A 30 -13.03 -7.86 -21.07
N PRO A 31 -12.77 -7.68 -19.75
CA PRO A 31 -11.42 -7.81 -19.21
C PRO A 31 -10.92 -9.25 -19.46
N GLY A 32 -9.94 -9.39 -20.34
CA GLY A 32 -9.44 -10.69 -20.81
C GLY A 32 -9.62 -10.95 -22.31
N ALA A 33 -10.48 -10.20 -23.00
CA ALA A 33 -10.73 -10.36 -24.44
C ALA A 33 -9.48 -10.06 -25.29
N LYS A 34 -8.66 -9.08 -24.88
CA LYS A 34 -7.33 -8.81 -25.48
C LYS A 34 -6.37 -9.99 -25.42
N TYR A 35 -6.58 -10.89 -24.47
CA TYR A 35 -5.75 -12.07 -24.24
C TYR A 35 -6.44 -13.34 -24.78
N TYR A 36 -7.58 -13.21 -25.45
CA TYR A 36 -8.33 -14.34 -25.97
C TYR A 36 -8.06 -14.51 -27.47
N ASN A 37 -7.33 -15.55 -27.84
CA ASN A 37 -6.96 -15.82 -29.24
C ASN A 37 -8.08 -16.54 -30.02
N GLY A 38 -9.36 -16.41 -29.61
CA GLY A 38 -10.50 -17.13 -30.16
C GLY A 38 -10.61 -18.61 -29.73
N LYS A 39 -9.54 -19.20 -29.20
CA LYS A 39 -9.49 -20.59 -28.70
C LYS A 39 -9.11 -20.69 -27.22
N ALA A 40 -8.16 -19.86 -26.80
CA ALA A 40 -7.54 -19.89 -25.48
C ALA A 40 -7.39 -18.48 -24.91
N LEU A 41 -7.49 -18.37 -23.58
CA LEU A 41 -7.04 -17.18 -22.86
C LEU A 41 -5.53 -17.30 -22.62
N VAL A 42 -4.73 -16.57 -23.40
CA VAL A 42 -3.28 -16.49 -23.31
C VAL A 42 -2.90 -15.24 -22.55
N ILE A 43 -2.78 -15.37 -21.22
CA ILE A 43 -2.33 -14.27 -20.35
C ILE A 43 -0.81 -14.16 -20.50
N PRO A 44 -0.25 -13.02 -20.96
CA PRO A 44 1.19 -12.80 -20.91
C PRO A 44 1.58 -12.64 -19.44
N ILE A 45 2.24 -13.66 -18.90
CA ILE A 45 2.78 -13.63 -17.53
C ILE A 45 4.16 -12.96 -17.62
N GLU A 46 4.39 -11.97 -16.76
CA GLU A 46 5.69 -11.33 -16.60
C GLU A 46 6.78 -12.37 -16.29
N GLU A 47 7.97 -12.21 -16.86
CA GLU A 47 9.08 -13.17 -16.69
C GLU A 47 9.44 -13.40 -15.22
N ASP A 48 9.35 -12.38 -14.37
CA ASP A 48 9.60 -12.54 -12.94
C ASP A 48 8.49 -13.37 -12.24
N ALA A 49 7.25 -13.30 -12.73
CA ALA A 49 6.13 -14.09 -12.20
C ALA A 49 6.20 -15.55 -12.69
N THR A 50 6.65 -15.80 -13.92
CA THR A 50 6.88 -17.18 -14.40
C THR A 50 7.98 -17.87 -13.62
N VAL A 51 9.07 -17.16 -13.30
CA VAL A 51 10.17 -17.69 -12.46
C VAL A 51 9.70 -18.00 -11.04
N LYS A 52 8.91 -17.12 -10.41
CA LYS A 52 8.32 -17.38 -9.08
C LYS A 52 7.39 -18.59 -9.08
N LEU A 53 6.57 -18.72 -10.11
CA LEU A 53 5.69 -19.86 -10.28
C LEU A 53 6.52 -21.14 -10.44
N LEU A 54 7.50 -21.13 -11.33
CA LEU A 54 8.42 -22.23 -11.55
C LEU A 54 9.13 -22.65 -10.25
N GLN A 55 9.63 -21.68 -9.48
CA GLN A 55 10.25 -21.90 -8.18
C GLN A 55 9.29 -22.61 -7.22
N ARG A 56 8.03 -22.17 -7.15
CA ARG A 56 7.03 -22.79 -6.28
C ARG A 56 6.76 -24.25 -6.64
N TRP A 57 6.72 -24.57 -7.93
CA TRP A 57 6.57 -25.95 -8.40
C TRP A 57 7.80 -26.80 -8.06
N HIS A 58 9.00 -26.25 -8.19
CA HIS A 58 10.24 -26.93 -7.78
C HIS A 58 10.25 -27.20 -6.28
N ASP A 59 9.93 -26.21 -5.45
CA ASP A 59 9.85 -26.35 -4.00
C ASP A 59 8.85 -27.45 -3.60
N GLN A 60 7.69 -27.48 -4.26
CA GLN A 60 6.67 -28.50 -4.03
C GLN A 60 7.14 -29.90 -4.43
N ALA A 61 7.86 -30.04 -5.55
CA ALA A 61 8.42 -31.31 -6.00
C ALA A 61 9.48 -31.86 -5.04
N PHE A 62 10.42 -31.02 -4.60
CA PHE A 62 11.44 -31.41 -3.60
C PHE A 62 10.82 -31.73 -2.24
N SER A 63 9.82 -30.96 -1.82
CA SER A 63 9.03 -31.24 -0.61
C SER A 63 8.39 -32.62 -0.67
N GLY A 64 7.75 -32.94 -1.80
CA GLY A 64 7.19 -34.27 -2.07
C GLY A 64 8.24 -35.37 -1.93
N LEU A 65 9.40 -35.20 -2.57
CA LEU A 65 10.49 -36.17 -2.52
C LEU A 65 11.07 -36.36 -1.11
N PHE A 66 11.28 -35.28 -0.35
CA PHE A 66 11.77 -35.38 1.04
C PHE A 66 10.77 -36.09 1.95
N SER A 67 9.47 -35.84 1.76
CA SER A 67 8.41 -36.54 2.51
C SER A 67 8.37 -38.03 2.17
N ALA A 68 8.47 -38.39 0.89
CA ALA A 68 8.52 -39.76 0.40
C ALA A 68 9.76 -40.51 0.96
N PHE A 69 10.92 -39.86 0.91
CA PHE A 69 12.18 -40.37 1.46
C PHE A 69 12.14 -40.57 2.97
N ALA A 70 11.46 -39.67 3.71
CA ALA A 70 11.24 -39.80 5.14
C ALA A 70 10.28 -40.96 5.45
N ASN A 71 9.16 -41.07 4.72
CA ASN A 71 8.14 -42.11 4.87
C ASN A 71 8.72 -43.53 4.74
N GLN A 72 9.59 -43.75 3.76
CA GLN A 72 10.30 -45.03 3.58
C GLN A 72 11.04 -45.48 4.86
N ARG A 73 11.52 -44.54 5.69
CA ARG A 73 12.33 -44.81 6.89
C ARG A 73 11.57 -44.67 8.20
N MET A 74 10.27 -44.36 8.16
CA MET A 74 9.43 -44.18 9.36
C MET A 74 9.41 -45.40 10.28
N HIS A 75 9.50 -46.61 9.73
CA HIS A 75 9.55 -47.85 10.52
C HIS A 75 10.80 -47.98 11.42
N LYS A 76 11.87 -47.21 11.15
CA LYS A 76 13.12 -47.26 11.93
C LYS A 76 13.08 -46.39 13.19
N LEU A 77 12.06 -45.53 13.34
CA LEU A 77 11.96 -44.52 14.39
C LEU A 77 11.12 -44.97 15.61
N SER A 78 11.28 -44.25 16.73
CA SER A 78 10.39 -44.37 17.89
C SER A 78 9.11 -43.56 17.67
N GLU A 79 7.99 -43.93 18.32
CA GLU A 79 6.73 -43.15 18.25
C GLU A 79 6.92 -41.67 18.66
N LYS A 80 7.83 -41.40 19.62
CA LYS A 80 8.20 -40.02 19.99
C LYS A 80 8.87 -39.27 18.84
N ASP A 81 9.79 -39.91 18.13
CA ASP A 81 10.53 -39.29 17.02
C ASP A 81 9.65 -39.12 15.77
N LYS A 82 8.62 -39.96 15.62
CA LYS A 82 7.59 -39.78 14.59
C LYS A 82 6.75 -38.54 14.86
N GLY A 83 6.33 -38.33 16.11
CA GLY A 83 5.60 -37.14 16.53
C GLY A 83 6.40 -35.84 16.32
N THR A 84 7.69 -35.83 16.67
CA THR A 84 8.55 -34.66 16.45
C THR A 84 8.81 -34.39 14.97
N LEU A 85 8.92 -35.43 14.15
CA LEU A 85 9.04 -35.27 12.70
C LEU A 85 7.77 -34.69 12.07
N GLN A 86 6.59 -35.17 12.48
CA GLN A 86 5.31 -34.68 11.99
C GLN A 86 5.08 -33.21 12.40
N GLU A 87 5.44 -32.85 13.64
CA GLU A 87 5.42 -31.46 14.08
C GLU A 87 6.40 -30.59 13.28
N CYS A 88 7.61 -31.10 13.00
CA CYS A 88 8.62 -30.39 12.21
C CYS A 88 8.17 -30.18 10.76
N SER A 89 7.58 -31.19 10.12
CA SER A 89 7.11 -31.09 8.74
C SER A 89 5.94 -30.13 8.58
N THR A 90 5.02 -30.08 9.56
CA THR A 90 3.89 -29.12 9.51
C THR A 90 4.32 -27.67 9.64
N LYS A 91 5.44 -27.39 10.30
CA LYS A 91 5.99 -26.03 10.48
C LYS A 91 6.90 -25.59 9.32
N ALA A 92 7.34 -26.52 8.47
CA ALA A 92 8.34 -26.26 7.45
C ALA A 92 7.69 -25.88 6.10
N SER A 93 7.68 -24.58 5.78
CA SER A 93 7.17 -24.02 4.52
C SER A 93 8.17 -24.06 3.37
N GLU A 94 9.46 -24.22 3.68
CA GLU A 94 10.57 -24.21 2.70
C GLU A 94 11.23 -25.59 2.58
N PRO A 95 11.73 -25.97 1.39
CA PRO A 95 12.42 -27.24 1.17
C PRO A 95 13.66 -27.43 2.07
N THR A 96 14.39 -26.35 2.36
CA THR A 96 15.58 -26.37 3.24
C THR A 96 15.21 -26.72 4.68
N ALA A 97 14.12 -26.14 5.20
CA ALA A 97 13.59 -26.45 6.52
C ALA A 97 13.08 -27.89 6.60
N GLN A 98 12.41 -28.36 5.55
CA GLN A 98 11.97 -29.75 5.46
C GLN A 98 13.15 -30.72 5.40
N ALA A 99 14.19 -30.41 4.63
CA ALA A 99 15.43 -31.19 4.59
C ALA A 99 16.08 -31.28 5.99
N LYS A 100 16.16 -30.17 6.74
CA LYS A 100 16.63 -30.15 8.14
C LYS A 100 15.81 -31.08 9.04
N CYS A 101 14.49 -31.13 8.87
CA CYS A 101 13.63 -32.05 9.62
C CYS A 101 13.97 -33.52 9.31
N VAL A 102 14.17 -33.85 8.03
CA VAL A 102 14.51 -35.22 7.60
C VAL A 102 15.93 -35.60 8.06
N VAL A 103 16.90 -34.69 8.04
CA VAL A 103 18.25 -34.94 8.57
C VAL A 103 18.22 -35.22 10.07
N LYS A 104 17.46 -34.45 10.87
CA LYS A 104 17.26 -34.71 12.31
C LYS A 104 16.69 -36.12 12.57
N MET A 105 15.75 -36.55 11.73
CA MET A 105 15.19 -37.91 11.77
C MET A 105 16.27 -38.97 11.51
N LEU A 106 17.10 -38.78 10.48
CA LEU A 106 18.16 -39.73 10.12
C LEU A 106 19.19 -39.87 11.25
N ASP A 107 19.55 -38.78 11.91
CA ASP A 107 20.48 -38.78 13.03
C ASP A 107 19.89 -39.47 14.27
N ALA A 108 18.60 -39.27 14.56
CA ALA A 108 17.89 -39.98 15.63
C ALA A 108 17.86 -41.50 15.37
N ALA A 109 17.56 -41.91 14.14
CA ALA A 109 17.56 -43.32 13.74
C ALA A 109 18.96 -43.97 13.87
N ARG A 110 20.03 -43.27 13.49
CA ARG A 110 21.42 -43.73 13.62
C ARG A 110 21.84 -43.91 15.08
N LYS A 111 21.45 -42.99 15.98
CA LYS A 111 21.74 -43.09 17.42
C LYS A 111 21.14 -44.36 18.04
N LYS A 112 19.91 -44.71 17.65
CA LYS A 112 19.24 -45.95 18.11
C LYS A 112 19.93 -47.23 17.64
N GLN A 113 20.40 -47.26 16.39
CA GLN A 113 21.15 -48.41 15.87
C GLN A 113 22.48 -48.63 16.62
N LYS A 114 23.20 -47.54 16.95
CA LYS A 114 24.41 -47.61 17.78
C LYS A 114 24.11 -48.12 19.20
N SER A 115 23.02 -47.64 19.80
CA SER A 115 22.52 -48.08 21.11
C SER A 115 22.14 -49.58 21.18
N LYS A 116 21.56 -50.15 20.10
CA LYS A 116 21.24 -51.59 20.04
C LYS A 116 22.49 -52.46 19.93
N LYS A 117 23.51 -52.00 19.19
CA LYS A 117 24.80 -52.71 19.06
C LYS A 117 25.59 -52.75 20.36
N THR A 118 25.50 -51.71 21.20
CA THR A 118 26.13 -51.71 22.53
C THR A 118 25.39 -52.59 23.54
N LYS A 119 24.05 -52.71 23.46
CA LYS A 119 23.28 -53.59 24.36
C LYS A 119 23.46 -55.09 24.10
N HIS A 120 23.73 -55.52 22.87
CA HIS A 120 23.99 -56.94 22.57
C HIS A 120 25.39 -57.44 22.98
N LYS A 121 26.26 -56.58 23.52
CA LYS A 121 27.59 -56.99 24.04
C LYS A 121 27.61 -57.31 25.54
N VAL A 122 26.46 -57.30 26.23
CA VAL A 122 26.38 -57.58 27.67
C VAL A 122 25.26 -58.58 27.96
N HIS A 123 25.56 -59.88 27.91
CA HIS A 123 24.83 -60.92 28.65
C HIS A 123 25.74 -62.14 28.89
N LYS A 124 26.25 -62.26 30.13
CA LYS A 124 26.59 -63.54 30.76
C LYS A 124 25.44 -63.87 31.72
N PRO A 125 24.96 -65.12 31.83
CA PRO A 125 23.83 -65.43 32.71
C PRO A 125 24.29 -65.55 34.16
N GLY A 126 23.71 -64.73 35.03
CA GLY A 126 23.76 -64.86 36.48
C GLY A 126 22.36 -65.24 36.99
N LYS A 127 22.34 -66.10 38.01
CA LYS A 127 21.22 -66.95 38.43
C LYS A 127 19.95 -66.21 38.88
N HIS A 128 18.84 -66.93 38.73
CA HIS A 128 17.49 -66.66 39.20
C HIS A 128 17.40 -66.24 40.67
N GLU A 129 16.46 -65.35 40.98
CA GLU A 129 15.57 -65.53 42.13
C GLU A 129 14.19 -64.89 41.90
N LEU A 130 13.16 -65.65 42.27
CA LEU A 130 11.75 -65.35 42.09
C LEU A 130 11.26 -64.35 43.15
N ALA A 131 10.52 -63.33 42.74
CA ALA A 131 9.54 -62.66 43.61
C ALA A 131 8.24 -62.38 42.84
N LYS A 132 7.14 -62.87 43.41
CA LYS A 132 5.79 -62.92 42.84
C LYS A 132 5.10 -61.55 42.83
N LYS A 133 4.31 -61.35 41.76
CA LYS A 133 3.03 -60.61 41.61
C LYS A 133 2.61 -59.66 42.75
N THR A 134 2.21 -58.44 42.35
CA THR A 134 0.82 -57.97 42.55
C THR A 134 0.42 -56.90 41.52
N ILE A 135 -0.80 -57.09 41.00
CA ILE A 135 -1.59 -56.22 40.14
C ILE A 135 -2.36 -55.25 41.05
N SER A 136 -2.40 -53.94 40.75
CA SER A 136 -3.63 -53.13 40.90
C SER A 136 -3.51 -51.68 40.38
N SER A 137 -4.59 -51.28 39.70
CA SER A 137 -5.20 -49.95 39.60
C SER A 137 -4.44 -48.77 38.98
N VAL A 138 -4.81 -48.44 37.73
CA VAL A 138 -5.19 -47.06 37.37
C VAL A 138 -6.39 -47.13 36.42
N LYS A 139 -7.58 -46.81 36.95
CA LYS A 139 -8.83 -46.66 36.17
C LYS A 139 -8.77 -45.36 35.37
N SER A 140 -9.06 -45.47 34.08
CA SER A 140 -9.38 -44.39 33.17
C SER A 140 -10.69 -43.70 33.58
N LYS A 141 -10.64 -42.39 33.78
CA LYS A 141 -11.81 -41.50 33.89
C LYS A 141 -11.72 -40.48 32.77
N THR A 142 -12.57 -40.61 31.74
CA THR A 142 -13.25 -39.52 31.00
C THR A 142 -13.89 -40.03 29.71
N MET A 143 -15.00 -40.76 29.84
CA MET A 143 -15.99 -40.94 28.75
C MET A 143 -17.38 -40.96 29.41
N LEU A 144 -17.92 -39.78 29.76
CA LEU A 144 -19.34 -39.62 30.10
C LEU A 144 -19.75 -38.13 30.24
N LYS A 145 -19.85 -37.39 29.12
CA LYS A 145 -20.62 -36.13 29.04
C LYS A 145 -21.15 -35.95 27.61
N LEU A 146 -22.06 -36.83 27.23
CA LEU A 146 -22.87 -36.75 26.02
C LEU A 146 -24.20 -37.42 26.36
N LEU A 147 -25.17 -36.63 26.85
CA LEU A 147 -26.61 -36.92 26.97
C LEU A 147 -27.25 -35.90 27.92
N LYS A 148 -27.72 -34.78 27.36
CA LYS A 148 -28.79 -33.92 27.91
C LYS A 148 -29.07 -32.79 26.93
N HIS A 149 -30.00 -33.02 26.01
CA HIS A 149 -31.06 -32.07 25.62
C HIS A 149 -31.95 -32.73 24.57
N GLU A 150 -32.78 -33.66 25.05
CA GLU A 150 -33.88 -34.26 24.30
C GLU A 150 -35.15 -33.99 25.10
N LYS A 151 -35.70 -32.78 24.94
CA LYS A 151 -37.04 -32.36 25.38
C LYS A 151 -37.24 -30.91 24.95
N LEU A 152 -37.88 -30.72 23.80
CA LEU A 152 -38.78 -29.60 23.44
C LEU A 152 -39.25 -29.77 21.98
N ARG A 153 -39.93 -30.89 21.70
CA ARG A 153 -40.78 -31.07 20.52
C ARG A 153 -41.93 -31.98 20.90
N LYS A 154 -43.10 -31.36 21.15
CA LYS A 154 -44.48 -31.86 21.04
C LYS A 154 -45.37 -31.15 22.07
N ILE A 155 -46.05 -30.08 21.65
CA ILE A 155 -47.50 -29.93 21.80
C ILE A 155 -47.98 -29.23 20.52
N MET A 156 -48.87 -29.91 19.79
CA MET A 156 -49.59 -29.46 18.60
C MET A 156 -50.85 -28.67 19.01
N GLU A 157 -51.15 -27.65 18.21
CA GLU A 157 -52.47 -27.28 17.65
C GLU A 157 -53.74 -27.32 18.53
N GLN A 158 -54.47 -26.19 18.60
CA GLN A 158 -55.80 -25.99 17.97
C GLN A 158 -56.34 -24.54 18.20
N LYS A 159 -57.16 -24.08 17.25
CA LYS A 159 -57.68 -22.72 16.93
C LYS A 159 -58.94 -22.35 17.79
N PRO A 160 -59.82 -21.34 17.48
CA PRO A 160 -59.75 -19.97 16.91
C PRO A 160 -60.56 -18.89 17.73
N VAL A 161 -60.75 -17.67 17.16
CA VAL A 161 -61.75 -16.59 17.46
C VAL A 161 -61.50 -15.78 18.77
N LEU A 162 -61.39 -14.44 18.83
CA LEU A 162 -62.36 -13.38 18.49
C LEU A 162 -61.69 -11.99 18.38
N LYS A 163 -62.19 -11.19 17.44
CA LYS A 163 -61.97 -9.74 17.28
C LYS A 163 -62.75 -8.92 18.33
N MET A 164 -62.15 -7.84 18.84
CA MET A 164 -62.78 -6.53 19.11
C MET A 164 -61.68 -5.49 18.82
N ILE A 165 -61.73 -4.65 17.78
CA ILE A 165 -62.66 -3.56 17.47
C ILE A 165 -62.86 -2.63 18.67
N SER A 166 -62.00 -1.60 18.77
CA SER A 166 -62.45 -0.29 19.22
C SER A 166 -63.04 0.45 18.01
N ARG A 167 -64.26 0.93 18.21
CA ARG A 167 -65.13 1.59 17.24
C ARG A 167 -64.63 3.00 16.92
N SER A 168 -64.36 3.31 15.65
CA SER A 168 -64.76 4.59 15.07
C SER A 168 -66.01 4.30 14.22
N LYS A 169 -67.12 4.93 14.61
CA LYS A 169 -68.45 4.61 14.07
C LYS A 169 -68.62 5.29 12.72
N ALA A 170 -68.95 4.47 11.74
CA ALA A 170 -69.27 4.76 10.35
C ALA A 170 -70.25 5.91 10.10
N PHE A 171 -70.11 6.55 8.95
CA PHE A 171 -71.27 6.76 8.07
C PHE A 171 -70.90 6.43 6.61
N LYS A 172 -71.91 5.92 5.92
CA LYS A 172 -71.90 5.00 4.79
C LYS A 172 -72.00 5.74 3.45
N ASP A 173 -71.53 5.06 2.41
CA ASP A 173 -71.47 5.49 1.01
C ASP A 173 -72.78 6.05 0.44
N GLN A 174 -72.66 7.12 -0.35
CA GLN A 174 -73.51 7.31 -1.53
C GLN A 174 -72.69 7.98 -2.64
N TRP A 175 -72.55 7.25 -3.74
CA TRP A 175 -72.01 7.72 -5.02
C TRP A 175 -72.82 8.92 -5.56
N ILE A 176 -72.14 9.82 -6.28
CA ILE A 176 -72.53 10.54 -7.52
C ILE A 176 -71.66 11.80 -7.63
N GLY A 177 -71.03 11.97 -8.79
CA GLY A 177 -70.20 13.12 -9.11
C GLY A 177 -70.91 14.48 -8.95
N GLY A 178 -70.09 15.49 -8.68
CA GLY A 178 -70.52 16.89 -8.65
C GLY A 178 -69.41 17.74 -8.07
N LEU A 179 -68.53 18.25 -8.94
CA LEU A 179 -67.60 19.34 -8.61
C LEU A 179 -68.39 20.53 -8.07
N LYS A 180 -68.51 20.67 -6.75
CA LYS A 180 -68.87 21.95 -6.14
C LYS A 180 -67.62 22.82 -6.08
N VAL A 181 -67.44 23.63 -7.12
CA VAL A 181 -66.51 24.75 -7.11
C VAL A 181 -67.05 25.80 -6.13
N ALA A 182 -66.57 25.78 -4.90
CA ALA A 182 -66.72 26.92 -4.00
C ALA A 182 -65.79 28.04 -4.49
N ARG A 183 -66.31 28.89 -5.39
CA ARG A 183 -65.59 30.06 -5.87
C ARG A 183 -65.59 31.10 -4.74
N SER A 184 -64.53 31.13 -3.92
CA SER A 184 -64.26 32.32 -3.11
C SER A 184 -64.01 33.48 -4.07
N LYS A 185 -64.81 34.55 -3.96
CA LYS A 185 -64.52 35.80 -4.66
C LYS A 185 -63.20 36.34 -4.10
N ARG A 186 -62.08 36.04 -4.77
CA ARG A 186 -60.82 36.73 -4.54
C ARG A 186 -61.04 38.16 -5.05
N ALA A 187 -61.06 39.14 -4.16
CA ALA A 187 -60.95 40.53 -4.54
C ALA A 187 -59.58 40.72 -5.20
N ILE A 188 -59.58 41.15 -6.46
CA ILE A 188 -58.35 41.45 -7.19
C ILE A 188 -57.81 42.77 -6.64
N GLN A 189 -56.81 42.71 -5.76
CA GLN A 189 -55.98 43.87 -5.46
C GLN A 189 -55.01 44.06 -6.63
N GLN A 190 -55.33 44.99 -7.53
CA GLN A 190 -54.35 45.47 -8.51
C GLN A 190 -53.34 46.35 -7.77
N ARG A 191 -52.15 45.79 -7.48
CA ARG A 191 -50.97 46.59 -7.19
C ARG A 191 -50.32 47.00 -8.51
N ARG A 192 -50.01 48.28 -8.66
CA ARG A 192 -49.37 48.82 -9.88
C ARG A 192 -47.91 48.38 -10.02
N ASP A 193 -47.27 48.02 -8.89
CA ASP A 193 -45.92 47.47 -8.85
C ASP A 193 -45.88 46.21 -7.98
N TYR A 194 -45.21 45.17 -8.49
CA TYR A 194 -44.79 44.01 -7.73
C TYR A 194 -43.26 43.94 -7.81
N SER A 195 -42.58 43.84 -6.67
CA SER A 195 -41.18 43.41 -6.67
C SER A 195 -41.16 41.90 -6.86
N LEU A 196 -40.56 41.42 -7.94
CA LEU A 196 -40.15 40.02 -8.01
C LEU A 196 -39.16 39.81 -6.86
N ILE A 197 -39.47 38.87 -5.97
CA ILE A 197 -38.48 38.39 -5.01
C ILE A 197 -37.38 37.77 -5.86
N SER A 198 -36.25 38.47 -6.02
CA SER A 198 -35.10 37.87 -6.66
C SER A 198 -34.62 36.73 -5.77
N GLU A 199 -34.11 35.66 -6.37
CA GLU A 199 -33.71 34.46 -5.63
C GLU A 199 -32.61 34.73 -4.58
N ASP A 200 -31.99 35.91 -4.65
CA ASP A 200 -30.87 36.39 -3.85
C ASP A 200 -31.26 37.48 -2.82
N GLN A 201 -32.52 37.95 -2.76
CA GLN A 201 -32.93 39.05 -1.87
C GLN A 201 -32.73 38.77 -0.38
N ASP A 202 -32.79 37.49 0.04
CA ASP A 202 -32.60 37.06 1.43
C ASP A 202 -31.19 36.50 1.73
N ARG A 203 -30.26 36.57 0.77
CA ARG A 203 -28.92 35.97 0.92
C ARG A 203 -27.91 37.00 1.37
N THR A 204 -27.00 36.60 2.25
CA THR A 204 -25.81 37.41 2.52
C THR A 204 -24.89 37.44 1.30
N PRO A 205 -24.00 38.44 1.17
CA PRO A 205 -22.98 38.45 0.12
C PRO A 205 -22.15 37.16 0.09
N LEU A 206 -21.92 36.51 1.24
CA LEU A 206 -21.28 35.20 1.30
C LEU A 206 -22.16 34.07 0.74
N GLY A 207 -23.47 34.11 0.94
CA GLY A 207 -24.42 33.17 0.34
C GLY A 207 -24.48 33.27 -1.19
N VAL A 208 -24.43 34.50 -1.72
CA VAL A 208 -24.36 34.74 -3.18
C VAL A 208 -23.08 34.15 -3.77
N VAL A 209 -21.94 34.37 -3.11
CA VAL A 209 -20.64 33.79 -3.51
C VAL A 209 -20.69 32.26 -3.52
N ALA A 210 -21.23 31.64 -2.47
CA ALA A 210 -21.35 30.18 -2.39
C ALA A 210 -22.14 29.62 -3.58
N ARG A 211 -23.26 30.26 -3.96
CA ARG A 211 -24.09 29.84 -5.09
C ARG A 211 -23.35 29.91 -6.43
N HIS A 212 -22.60 30.98 -6.66
CA HIS A 212 -21.79 31.13 -7.87
C HIS A 212 -20.67 30.09 -7.91
N LEU A 213 -20.00 29.82 -6.78
CA LEU A 213 -18.99 28.77 -6.70
C LEU A 213 -19.58 27.39 -7.00
N ILE A 214 -20.80 27.08 -6.52
CA ILE A 214 -21.48 25.81 -6.84
C ILE A 214 -21.68 25.67 -8.35
N ASN A 215 -22.15 26.73 -9.00
CA ASN A 215 -22.39 26.72 -10.44
C ASN A 215 -21.09 26.56 -11.24
N ILE A 216 -20.01 27.21 -10.80
CA ILE A 216 -18.67 27.03 -11.38
C ILE A 216 -18.19 25.58 -11.22
N VAL A 217 -18.29 25.01 -10.01
CA VAL A 217 -17.88 23.62 -9.75
C VAL A 217 -18.68 22.64 -10.61
N ARG A 218 -19.98 22.87 -10.79
CA ARG A 218 -20.84 22.03 -11.65
C ARG A 218 -20.48 22.17 -13.13
N ALA A 219 -20.18 23.38 -13.59
CA ALA A 219 -19.74 23.61 -14.96
C ALA A 219 -18.39 22.91 -15.22
N ILE A 220 -17.43 23.03 -14.29
CA ILE A 220 -16.12 22.33 -14.38
C ILE A 220 -16.32 20.80 -14.41
N LYS A 221 -17.27 20.28 -13.64
CA LYS A 221 -17.58 18.85 -13.58
C LYS A 221 -18.58 18.37 -14.64
N ASN A 222 -19.04 19.23 -15.56
CA ASN A 222 -20.08 18.95 -16.55
C ASN A 222 -21.33 18.26 -15.96
N LYS A 223 -21.87 18.80 -14.87
CA LYS A 223 -23.04 18.23 -14.18
C LYS A 223 -24.28 19.10 -14.30
N ASN A 224 -25.42 18.44 -14.55
CA ASN A 224 -26.74 19.07 -14.57
C ASN A 224 -27.63 18.68 -13.36
N ASP A 225 -27.17 17.78 -12.49
CA ASP A 225 -27.97 17.28 -11.37
C ASP A 225 -27.89 18.21 -10.15
N THR A 226 -29.03 18.55 -9.56
CA THR A 226 -29.13 19.29 -8.30
C THR A 226 -29.42 18.33 -7.14
N THR A 227 -28.39 17.71 -6.57
CA THR A 227 -28.56 16.90 -5.35
C THR A 227 -28.38 17.75 -4.10
N SER A 228 -29.37 17.76 -3.20
CA SER A 228 -29.20 18.32 -1.85
C SER A 228 -28.23 17.45 -1.06
N TRP A 229 -27.31 18.10 -0.34
CA TRP A 229 -26.38 17.46 0.58
C TRP A 229 -27.05 16.43 1.50
N SER A 230 -28.21 16.78 2.07
CA SER A 230 -28.97 15.92 2.98
C SER A 230 -29.30 14.55 2.35
N SER A 231 -29.73 14.54 1.09
CA SER A 231 -30.07 13.32 0.35
C SER A 231 -28.85 12.44 0.08
N THR A 232 -27.71 13.06 -0.27
CA THR A 232 -26.46 12.33 -0.52
C THR A 232 -25.93 11.66 0.75
N LEU A 233 -26.08 12.34 1.89
CA LEU A 233 -25.71 11.79 3.20
C LEU A 233 -26.59 10.60 3.62
N VAL A 234 -27.89 10.68 3.39
CA VAL A 234 -28.81 9.58 3.68
C VAL A 234 -28.43 8.35 2.86
N LYS A 235 -28.22 8.52 1.54
CA LYS A 235 -27.76 7.44 0.65
C LYS A 235 -26.42 6.83 1.09
N LEU A 236 -25.45 7.68 1.43
CA LEU A 236 -24.15 7.25 1.92
C LEU A 236 -24.28 6.42 3.21
N ARG A 237 -25.14 6.85 4.15
CA ARG A 237 -25.39 6.13 5.41
C ARG A 237 -26.04 4.77 5.19
N GLU A 238 -26.95 4.66 4.23
CA GLU A 238 -27.58 3.38 3.85
C GLU A 238 -26.57 2.41 3.25
N LYS A 239 -25.76 2.85 2.28
CA LYS A 239 -24.69 2.04 1.69
C LYS A 239 -23.66 1.62 2.74
N ALA A 240 -23.28 2.51 3.65
CA ALA A 240 -22.36 2.20 4.74
C ALA A 240 -22.92 1.14 5.70
N LYS A 241 -24.24 1.11 5.96
CA LYS A 241 -24.89 0.05 6.75
C LYS A 241 -24.84 -1.29 6.00
N LYS A 242 -25.15 -1.29 4.70
CA LYS A 242 -25.11 -2.50 3.85
C LYS A 242 -23.72 -3.13 3.83
N MET A 243 -22.67 -2.34 3.58
CA MET A 243 -21.28 -2.81 3.58
C MET A 243 -20.85 -3.38 4.94
N ARG A 244 -21.25 -2.75 6.05
CA ARG A 244 -20.98 -3.28 7.40
C ARG A 244 -21.62 -4.66 7.59
N TRP A 245 -22.88 -4.80 7.19
CA TRP A 245 -23.60 -6.06 7.29
C TRP A 245 -22.94 -7.17 6.45
N GLU A 246 -22.51 -6.87 5.22
CA GLU A 246 -21.80 -7.82 4.36
C GLU A 246 -20.49 -8.32 5.01
N LYS A 247 -19.68 -7.42 5.58
CA LYS A 247 -18.45 -7.79 6.29
C LYS A 247 -18.72 -8.66 7.52
N GLU A 248 -19.78 -8.36 8.29
CA GLU A 248 -20.18 -9.17 9.43
C GLU A 248 -20.73 -10.55 9.02
N PHE A 249 -21.48 -10.60 7.93
CA PHE A 249 -21.98 -11.83 7.34
C PHE A 249 -20.83 -12.72 6.84
N GLU A 250 -19.86 -12.15 6.12
CA GLU A 250 -18.66 -12.86 5.68
C GLU A 250 -17.86 -13.40 6.86
N LYS A 251 -17.65 -12.61 7.92
CA LYS A 251 -17.01 -13.08 9.17
C LYS A 251 -17.76 -14.25 9.80
N ARG A 252 -19.11 -14.19 9.84
CA ARG A 252 -19.94 -15.28 10.35
C ARG A 252 -19.83 -16.54 9.50
N ILE A 253 -19.74 -16.41 8.17
CA ILE A 253 -19.53 -17.54 7.25
C ILE A 253 -18.13 -18.15 7.44
N LYS A 254 -17.08 -17.33 7.43
CA LYS A 254 -15.69 -17.79 7.64
C LYS A 254 -15.54 -18.56 8.94
N LYS A 255 -16.15 -18.05 10.02
CA LYS A 255 -16.20 -18.71 11.33
C LYS A 255 -16.97 -20.04 11.32
N LYS A 256 -18.03 -20.15 10.50
CA LYS A 256 -18.80 -21.40 10.35
C LYS A 256 -18.08 -22.45 9.48
N LEU A 257 -17.26 -22.01 8.52
CA LEU A 257 -16.52 -22.88 7.60
C LEU A 257 -15.12 -23.28 8.10
N ASN A 258 -14.73 -22.89 9.33
CA ASN A 258 -13.37 -23.08 9.87
C ASN A 258 -12.24 -22.61 8.93
N LEU A 259 -12.52 -21.59 8.11
CA LEU A 259 -11.54 -20.91 7.27
C LEU A 259 -10.85 -19.81 8.10
N GLU A 260 -10.10 -20.18 9.14
CA GLU A 260 -9.33 -19.23 9.98
C GLU A 260 -7.86 -19.07 9.54
N ASN A 261 -7.41 -19.79 8.52
CA ASN A 261 -6.00 -19.75 8.10
C ASN A 261 -5.67 -18.76 6.97
N GLU A 262 -6.35 -17.61 6.90
CA GLU A 262 -5.99 -16.56 5.92
C GLU A 262 -6.16 -15.14 6.48
N GLY A 263 -5.68 -14.93 7.71
CA GLY A 263 -5.67 -13.61 8.35
C GLY A 263 -4.66 -13.41 9.47
N ASP A 264 -4.08 -14.49 10.02
CA ASP A 264 -3.12 -14.43 11.13
C ASP A 264 -1.67 -14.28 10.65
N LEU A 265 -1.41 -13.30 9.79
CA LEU A 265 -0.05 -12.76 9.61
C LEU A 265 0.05 -11.23 9.72
N LYS A 266 -1.05 -10.49 9.98
CA LYS A 266 -0.95 -9.01 10.09
C LYS A 266 -1.54 -8.38 11.35
N VAL A 267 -2.12 -9.12 12.29
CA VAL A 267 -2.65 -8.52 13.54
C VAL A 267 -2.22 -9.25 14.83
N ALA A 268 -1.62 -10.44 14.74
CA ALA A 268 -1.18 -11.21 15.91
C ALA A 268 0.19 -10.80 16.50
N VAL A 269 0.80 -9.70 16.03
CA VAL A 269 2.03 -9.13 16.64
C VAL A 269 1.74 -7.93 17.56
N GLN A 270 0.56 -7.30 17.49
CA GLN A 270 0.29 -6.04 18.22
C GLN A 270 -0.64 -6.14 19.44
N LYS A 271 -1.22 -7.32 19.75
CA LYS A 271 -2.19 -7.47 20.87
C LYS A 271 -1.81 -8.47 21.95
N ARG A 272 -0.51 -8.71 22.16
CA ARG A 272 -0.01 -9.35 23.38
C ARG A 272 0.97 -8.44 24.11
N ARG A 273 0.45 -7.42 24.78
CA ARG A 273 0.90 -7.02 26.11
C ARG A 273 -0.14 -6.14 26.82
N LYS A 274 -0.65 -6.70 27.91
CA LYS A 274 -1.21 -6.09 29.13
C LYS A 274 -2.66 -5.58 29.09
N THR A 275 -3.53 -6.40 29.70
CA THR A 275 -4.76 -6.00 30.40
C THR A 275 -4.49 -5.03 31.56
N PRO A 276 -5.45 -4.16 31.91
CA PRO A 276 -5.32 -3.15 32.95
C PRO A 276 -5.80 -3.65 34.32
N MET A 277 -5.26 -3.09 35.40
CA MET A 277 -5.94 -3.04 36.70
C MET A 277 -5.70 -1.68 37.37
N ILE A 278 -6.82 -1.03 37.70
CA ILE A 278 -7.09 -0.11 38.82
C ILE A 278 -6.56 1.34 38.72
N SER A 279 -7.51 2.22 38.35
CA SER A 279 -7.94 3.45 39.05
C SER A 279 -6.89 4.35 39.72
N SER A 280 -6.64 5.51 39.13
CA SER A 280 -6.84 6.82 39.79
C SER A 280 -6.84 7.96 38.76
N LYS A 281 -7.55 9.05 39.09
CA LYS A 281 -7.73 10.29 38.31
C LYS A 281 -6.40 11.00 37.97
N PRO A 282 -6.37 11.92 36.98
CA PRO A 282 -5.13 12.45 36.43
C PRO A 282 -4.48 13.52 37.32
N ARG A 283 -3.15 13.52 37.39
CA ARG A 283 -2.33 14.66 37.80
C ARG A 283 -1.52 15.17 36.60
N LYS A 284 -1.42 16.49 36.51
CA LYS A 284 -0.62 17.24 35.53
C LYS A 284 0.89 17.01 35.70
N ALA A 285 1.59 17.27 34.59
CA ALA A 285 3.00 17.64 34.45
C ALA A 285 4.08 16.59 34.76
N GLY A 286 5.02 16.44 33.83
CA GLY A 286 6.22 15.64 33.99
C GLY A 286 7.01 15.50 32.69
N ARG A 287 7.99 16.41 32.54
CA ARG A 287 9.10 16.43 31.60
C ARG A 287 9.83 15.06 31.56
N PHE A 288 10.12 14.56 30.37
CA PHE A 288 11.08 13.48 30.06
C PHE A 288 11.55 13.80 28.63
N THR A 289 12.82 14.10 28.32
CA THR A 289 14.08 13.60 28.86
C THR A 289 15.19 14.65 28.67
N ASP A 290 16.06 14.82 29.67
CA ASP A 290 17.35 15.48 29.50
C ASP A 290 18.27 14.52 28.71
N HIS A 291 18.73 14.92 27.54
CA HIS A 291 19.75 14.22 26.76
C HIS A 291 20.92 15.16 26.47
N PRO A 292 22.14 14.86 26.96
CA PRO A 292 23.31 15.74 26.85
C PRO A 292 23.98 15.72 25.46
N GLU A 293 23.32 15.18 24.44
CA GLU A 293 23.84 15.13 23.06
C GLU A 293 23.30 16.26 22.18
N GLU A 294 22.32 17.04 22.65
CA GLU A 294 21.80 18.22 21.94
C GLU A 294 22.70 19.45 22.17
N ASP A 295 23.29 19.61 23.36
CA ASP A 295 24.12 20.77 23.73
C ASP A 295 25.46 20.83 22.98
N LEU A 296 26.02 19.68 22.57
CA LEU A 296 27.28 19.60 21.81
C LEU A 296 27.17 20.13 20.38
N LEU A 297 25.95 20.20 19.83
CA LEU A 297 25.70 20.79 18.51
C LEU A 297 25.51 22.30 18.62
N TYR A 298 24.85 22.79 19.68
CA TYR A 298 24.67 24.23 19.94
C TYR A 298 25.99 24.93 20.26
N GLU A 299 26.85 24.33 21.09
CA GLU A 299 28.16 24.90 21.44
C GLU A 299 29.09 24.97 20.21
N LYS A 300 29.04 23.96 19.34
CA LYS A 300 29.83 23.91 18.10
C LYS A 300 29.31 24.83 17.00
N ILE A 301 28.02 25.18 17.05
CA ILE A 301 27.40 26.19 16.16
C ILE A 301 27.84 27.58 16.60
N GLU A 302 27.85 27.89 17.90
CA GLU A 302 28.38 29.17 18.43
C GLU A 302 29.90 29.31 18.20
N ASP A 303 30.67 28.23 18.33
CA ASP A 303 32.13 28.22 18.06
C ASP A 303 32.44 28.37 16.56
N MET A 304 31.59 27.86 15.67
CA MET A 304 31.72 28.11 14.23
C MET A 304 31.28 29.52 13.85
N GLU A 305 30.38 30.16 14.60
CA GLU A 305 29.90 31.53 14.34
C GLU A 305 30.96 32.58 14.76
N ASN A 306 31.63 32.36 15.89
CA ASN A 306 32.71 33.23 16.36
C ASN A 306 33.97 33.19 15.47
N ASN A 307 34.23 32.07 14.78
CA ASN A 307 35.40 31.89 13.91
C ASN A 307 35.17 32.29 12.44
N ARG A 308 33.95 32.66 12.05
CA ARG A 308 33.59 32.96 10.64
C ARG A 308 33.47 34.44 10.30
N SER A 309 33.93 35.31 11.19
CA SER A 309 34.05 36.75 10.96
C SER A 309 35.17 37.13 9.98
N GLU A 310 35.96 36.18 9.49
CA GLU A 310 36.95 36.37 8.42
C GLU A 310 36.86 35.23 7.41
N ASN A 311 36.15 35.48 6.29
CA ASN A 311 36.34 34.93 4.94
C ASN A 311 34.98 34.88 4.21
N GLN A 312 34.67 35.97 3.50
CA GLN A 312 33.44 36.17 2.75
C GLN A 312 33.52 35.52 1.35
N THR A 313 32.57 34.65 1.05
CA THR A 313 31.98 34.52 -0.29
C THR A 313 30.46 34.52 -0.13
N SER A 314 29.89 35.71 0.12
CA SER A 314 28.44 35.89 0.14
C SER A 314 27.88 35.71 -1.27
N THR A 315 26.81 34.93 -1.37
CA THR A 315 26.03 34.88 -2.60
C THR A 315 25.11 36.10 -2.65
N ALA A 316 24.80 36.63 -3.82
CA ALA A 316 24.00 37.85 -4.00
C ALA A 316 22.62 37.84 -3.30
N ILE A 317 22.13 36.65 -2.92
CA ILE A 317 20.87 36.46 -2.19
C ILE A 317 21.04 36.77 -0.70
N ASP A 318 22.18 36.43 -0.09
CA ASP A 318 22.44 36.69 1.33
C ASP A 318 22.52 38.20 1.59
N ASP A 319 23.18 38.93 0.70
CA ASP A 319 23.29 40.40 0.77
C ASP A 319 21.92 41.07 0.59
N ALA A 320 21.06 40.53 -0.28
CA ALA A 320 19.68 41.02 -0.45
C ALA A 320 18.80 40.74 0.78
N ILE A 321 18.94 39.57 1.41
CA ILE A 321 18.23 39.23 2.65
C ILE A 321 18.70 40.14 3.79
N LYS A 322 20.01 40.37 3.92
CA LYS A 322 20.59 41.26 4.93
C LYS A 322 20.10 42.70 4.75
N PHE A 323 20.09 43.22 3.52
CA PHE A 323 19.53 44.54 3.20
C PHE A 323 18.04 44.65 3.55
N MET A 324 17.23 43.65 3.19
CA MET A 324 15.81 43.65 3.56
C MET A 324 15.61 43.59 5.07
N ARG A 325 16.42 42.79 5.77
CA ARG A 325 16.39 42.66 7.22
C ARG A 325 16.71 43.99 7.90
N GLU A 326 17.74 44.70 7.44
CA GLU A 326 18.08 46.05 7.90
C GLU A 326 16.96 47.06 7.59
N GLY A 327 16.33 46.97 6.42
CA GLY A 327 15.17 47.80 6.06
C GLY A 327 13.95 47.57 6.96
N ILE A 328 13.65 46.30 7.28
CA ILE A 328 12.57 45.93 8.21
C ILE A 328 12.91 46.41 9.63
N LYS A 329 14.15 46.25 10.08
CA LYS A 329 14.64 46.76 11.38
C LYS A 329 14.41 48.26 11.49
N LEU A 330 14.77 49.03 10.46
CA LEU A 330 14.56 50.47 10.40
C LEU A 330 13.06 50.82 10.38
N SER A 331 12.25 50.10 9.61
CA SER A 331 10.79 50.29 9.60
C SER A 331 10.17 50.04 10.97
N LEU A 332 10.57 48.97 11.68
CA LEU A 332 10.09 48.65 13.03
C LEU A 332 10.52 49.71 14.05
N MET A 333 11.74 50.26 13.93
CA MET A 333 12.20 51.40 14.74
C MET A 333 11.30 52.63 14.51
N LEU A 334 10.93 52.93 13.27
CA LEU A 334 10.07 54.06 12.93
C LEU A 334 8.61 53.86 13.40
N THR A 335 8.10 52.64 13.38
CA THR A 335 6.72 52.33 13.81
C THR A 335 6.59 52.08 15.32
N GLY A 336 7.67 52.21 16.09
CA GLY A 336 7.68 52.02 17.54
C GLY A 336 7.59 50.56 17.99
N GLY A 337 7.93 49.60 17.12
CA GLY A 337 7.96 48.18 17.45
C GLY A 337 9.21 47.77 18.24
N ASN A 338 9.14 46.65 18.95
CA ASN A 338 10.26 46.16 19.75
C ASN A 338 11.37 45.56 18.87
N VAL A 339 12.56 46.17 18.88
CA VAL A 339 13.71 45.82 18.02
C VAL A 339 14.82 45.07 18.78
N THR A 340 14.61 44.72 20.05
CA THR A 340 15.59 43.96 20.83
C THR A 340 15.82 42.57 20.20
N ASP A 341 17.09 42.18 20.08
CA ASP A 341 17.55 40.93 19.47
C ASP A 341 16.93 40.62 18.10
N PHE A 342 16.66 41.66 17.30
CA PHE A 342 16.08 41.49 15.97
C PHE A 342 16.87 40.50 15.13
N ASP A 343 18.20 40.45 15.26
CA ASP A 343 19.14 39.58 14.54
C ASP A 343 18.98 38.08 14.77
N LYS A 344 18.32 37.68 15.87
CA LYS A 344 18.02 36.28 16.18
C LYS A 344 16.60 35.86 15.79
N LYS A 345 15.71 36.83 15.54
CA LYS A 345 14.29 36.59 15.24
C LYS A 345 14.05 36.07 13.83
N THR A 346 12.97 35.32 13.67
CA THR A 346 12.47 34.84 12.38
C THR A 346 11.52 35.88 11.77
N VAL A 347 11.62 36.08 10.45
CA VAL A 347 10.85 37.12 9.74
C VAL A 347 9.97 36.48 8.68
N LYS A 348 8.66 36.70 8.75
CA LYS A 348 7.67 36.32 7.73
C LYS A 348 7.16 37.57 7.01
N LEU A 349 7.61 37.79 5.77
CA LEU A 349 7.28 38.95 4.94
C LEU A 349 6.34 38.58 3.78
N ALA A 350 5.18 39.22 3.71
CA ALA A 350 4.21 39.10 2.62
C ALA A 350 3.84 37.65 2.28
N SER A 351 3.72 36.81 3.30
CA SER A 351 3.45 35.37 3.24
C SER A 351 2.17 35.02 4.02
N PRO A 352 0.98 35.33 3.46
CA PRO A 352 -0.29 35.02 4.12
C PRO A 352 -0.51 33.51 4.23
N ARG A 353 -1.22 33.10 5.29
CA ARG A 353 -1.65 31.71 5.49
C ARG A 353 -3.15 31.58 5.23
N ILE A 354 -3.53 30.69 4.32
CA ILE A 354 -4.92 30.50 3.91
C ILE A 354 -5.40 29.13 4.39
N MET A 355 -6.53 29.11 5.10
CA MET A 355 -7.14 27.91 5.67
C MET A 355 -6.19 27.07 6.54
N PRO A 356 -5.50 27.64 7.53
CA PRO A 356 -4.60 26.89 8.39
C PRO A 356 -5.35 25.79 9.16
N VAL A 357 -4.75 24.60 9.21
CA VAL A 357 -5.30 23.44 9.93
C VAL A 357 -4.89 23.49 11.41
N VAL A 358 -3.70 24.02 11.68
CA VAL A 358 -3.10 24.15 13.01
C VAL A 358 -3.08 25.63 13.41
N PRO A 359 -3.46 25.99 14.65
CA PRO A 359 -3.33 27.36 15.13
C PRO A 359 -1.89 27.82 15.15
N GLU A 360 -1.67 29.12 14.96
CA GLU A 360 -0.36 29.72 15.16
C GLU A 360 -0.04 29.83 16.66
N GLU A 361 1.09 29.25 17.08
CA GLU A 361 1.61 29.44 18.43
C GLU A 361 2.25 30.84 18.54
N PRO A 362 1.93 31.64 19.58
CA PRO A 362 2.50 32.97 19.76
C PRO A 362 3.97 32.88 20.20
N ASP A 363 4.88 32.77 19.24
CA ASP A 363 6.32 32.78 19.49
C ASP A 363 6.85 34.23 19.54
N PRO A 364 7.47 34.69 20.66
CA PRO A 364 8.03 36.04 20.79
C PRO A 364 9.19 36.32 19.81
N ASP A 365 9.73 35.26 19.20
CA ASP A 365 10.85 35.28 18.27
C ASP A 365 10.41 35.33 16.80
N THR A 366 9.10 35.43 16.53
CA THR A 366 8.54 35.53 15.17
C THR A 366 7.98 36.92 14.90
N ILE A 367 8.29 37.49 13.73
CA ILE A 367 7.79 38.81 13.30
C ILE A 367 7.02 38.65 11.99
N PHE A 368 5.76 39.08 12.01
CA PHE A 368 4.86 39.07 10.86
C PHE A 368 4.79 40.46 10.23
N VAL A 369 5.15 40.57 8.96
CA VAL A 369 5.02 41.78 8.16
C VAL A 369 4.17 41.45 6.95
N LEU A 370 2.94 41.98 6.89
CA LEU A 370 1.98 41.75 5.78
C LEU A 370 1.64 40.26 5.54
N SER A 371 1.63 39.44 6.59
CA SER A 371 1.42 37.97 6.53
C SER A 371 0.25 37.51 7.41
N PRO A 372 -1.01 37.93 7.12
CA PRO A 372 -2.16 37.51 7.92
C PRO A 372 -2.51 36.02 7.74
N SER A 373 -3.01 35.39 8.81
CA SER A 373 -3.72 34.10 8.74
C SER A 373 -5.22 34.33 8.51
N LEU A 374 -5.78 33.65 7.51
CA LEU A 374 -7.18 33.83 7.07
C LEU A 374 -7.88 32.47 6.97
N PHE A 375 -9.17 32.44 7.33
CA PHE A 375 -10.06 31.28 7.14
C PHE A 375 -9.69 30.02 7.92
N GLY A 376 -9.24 30.15 9.17
CA GLY A 376 -8.87 29.01 10.02
C GLY A 376 -9.91 27.87 10.03
N LEU A 377 -9.45 26.63 9.89
CA LEU A 377 -10.27 25.41 10.01
C LEU A 377 -10.43 24.95 11.46
N HIS A 378 -9.80 25.66 12.40
CA HIS A 378 -9.84 25.46 13.84
C HIS A 378 -10.48 26.68 14.54
N ASN A 379 -10.78 26.55 15.82
CA ASN A 379 -11.42 27.60 16.63
C ASN A 379 -10.49 28.22 17.69
N ASP A 380 -9.25 27.74 17.73
CA ASP A 380 -8.28 28.01 18.80
C ASP A 380 -7.25 29.09 18.40
N GLY A 381 -7.46 29.78 17.27
CA GLY A 381 -6.58 30.86 16.83
C GLY A 381 -6.79 32.14 17.62
N GLU A 382 -5.83 33.07 17.55
CA GLU A 382 -5.89 34.38 18.21
C GLU A 382 -6.04 35.52 17.19
N GLY A 383 -6.71 36.61 17.57
CA GLY A 383 -6.82 37.82 16.74
C GLY A 383 -7.63 37.63 15.45
N LEU A 384 -7.00 37.91 14.30
CA LEU A 384 -7.65 37.92 12.98
C LEU A 384 -8.03 36.50 12.49
N GLU A 385 -7.27 35.50 12.91
CA GLU A 385 -7.51 34.08 12.58
C GLU A 385 -8.81 33.58 13.19
N ASP A 386 -9.07 33.99 14.44
CA ASP A 386 -10.26 33.59 15.18
C ASP A 386 -11.54 34.14 14.53
N ILE A 387 -11.52 35.44 14.21
CA ILE A 387 -12.65 36.15 13.58
C ILE A 387 -12.95 35.57 12.20
N THR A 388 -11.91 35.17 11.46
CA THR A 388 -12.07 34.64 10.10
C THR A 388 -12.27 33.12 10.06
N SER A 389 -12.33 32.43 11.21
CA SER A 389 -12.51 30.96 11.25
C SER A 389 -13.81 30.51 10.56
N ILE A 390 -13.71 29.45 9.75
CA ILE A 390 -14.83 28.96 8.92
C ILE A 390 -16.02 28.53 9.79
N THR A 391 -15.76 27.97 10.96
CA THR A 391 -16.80 27.50 11.90
C THR A 391 -17.58 28.66 12.52
N LYS A 392 -16.92 29.77 12.90
CA LYS A 392 -17.57 30.96 13.44
C LYS A 392 -18.30 31.71 12.33
N LEU A 393 -17.71 31.81 11.14
CA LEU A 393 -18.37 32.35 9.95
C LEU A 393 -19.64 31.57 9.58
N LEU A 394 -19.59 30.23 9.57
CA LEU A 394 -20.77 29.39 9.32
C LEU A 394 -21.84 29.56 10.40
N LYS A 395 -21.47 29.66 11.68
CA LYS A 395 -22.44 29.89 12.77
C LYS A 395 -23.10 31.27 12.72
N MET A 396 -22.40 32.28 12.20
CA MET A 396 -22.95 33.63 12.02
C MET A 396 -23.85 33.76 10.78
N LEU A 397 -23.79 32.79 9.85
CA LEU A 397 -24.59 32.80 8.62
C LEU A 397 -26.04 32.33 8.85
N PRO A 398 -27.03 32.90 8.13
CA PRO A 398 -28.41 32.40 8.14
C PRO A 398 -28.50 30.94 7.66
N ASN A 399 -29.51 30.18 8.14
CA ASN A 399 -29.69 28.75 7.81
C ASN A 399 -29.67 28.46 6.28
N ARG A 400 -30.23 29.37 5.47
CA ARG A 400 -30.27 29.21 4.00
C ARG A 400 -28.88 29.29 3.37
N ASP A 401 -28.05 30.22 3.84
CA ASP A 401 -26.67 30.36 3.35
C ASP A 401 -25.80 29.19 3.84
N GLN A 402 -26.03 28.68 5.05
CA GLN A 402 -25.38 27.46 5.55
C GLN A 402 -25.67 26.24 4.66
N GLU A 403 -26.92 26.06 4.20
CA GLU A 403 -27.27 24.97 3.29
C GLU A 403 -26.54 25.09 1.94
N ASP A 404 -26.42 26.29 1.38
CA ASP A 404 -25.66 26.52 0.16
C ASP A 404 -24.16 26.22 0.34
N TRP A 405 -23.57 26.64 1.46
CA TRP A 405 -22.19 26.27 1.79
C TRP A 405 -21.99 24.76 1.96
N LEU A 406 -22.92 24.04 2.60
CA LEU A 406 -22.84 22.58 2.74
C LEU A 406 -23.02 21.86 1.40
N ASN A 407 -23.91 22.37 0.54
CA ASN A 407 -24.07 21.87 -0.83
C ASN A 407 -22.78 22.09 -1.63
N LEU A 408 -22.12 23.25 -1.51
CA LEU A 408 -20.82 23.51 -2.11
C LEU A 408 -19.77 22.52 -1.63
N ILE A 409 -19.66 22.29 -0.32
CA ILE A 409 -18.66 21.38 0.26
C ILE A 409 -18.82 19.95 -0.27
N VAL A 410 -20.05 19.44 -0.38
CA VAL A 410 -20.27 18.07 -0.87
C VAL A 410 -20.17 17.94 -2.39
N GLU A 411 -20.53 18.98 -3.13
CA GLU A 411 -20.31 19.02 -4.56
C GLU A 411 -18.81 19.13 -4.89
N ALA A 412 -18.08 19.98 -4.16
CA ALA A 412 -16.64 20.15 -4.29
C ALA A 412 -15.89 18.86 -3.91
N SER A 413 -16.22 18.26 -2.76
CA SER A 413 -15.55 17.03 -2.27
C SER A 413 -15.81 15.80 -3.14
N GLY A 414 -16.81 15.82 -4.04
CA GLY A 414 -17.08 14.71 -4.96
C GLY A 414 -17.71 13.49 -4.29
N VAL A 415 -18.18 13.62 -3.05
CA VAL A 415 -18.87 12.54 -2.33
C VAL A 415 -20.11 12.08 -3.10
N SER A 416 -20.81 13.00 -3.77
CA SER A 416 -21.96 12.67 -4.63
C SER A 416 -21.59 11.75 -5.79
N ASP A 417 -20.39 11.90 -6.36
CA ASP A 417 -19.88 11.07 -7.47
C ASP A 417 -19.49 9.68 -7.00
N GLU A 418 -18.83 9.59 -5.85
CA GLU A 418 -18.38 8.31 -5.32
C GLU A 418 -19.55 7.41 -4.91
N VAL A 419 -20.62 7.99 -4.34
CA VAL A 419 -21.86 7.25 -4.05
C VAL A 419 -22.45 6.65 -5.33
N LYS A 420 -22.47 7.42 -6.44
CA LYS A 420 -22.92 6.92 -7.76
C LYS A 420 -22.01 5.81 -8.29
N ARG A 421 -20.69 5.91 -8.13
CA ARG A 421 -19.75 4.84 -8.54
C ARG A 421 -19.96 3.55 -7.77
N ILE A 422 -20.17 3.63 -6.46
CA ILE A 422 -20.47 2.46 -5.62
C ILE A 422 -21.77 1.78 -6.08
N GLU A 423 -22.78 2.55 -6.51
CA GLU A 423 -24.02 2.00 -7.07
C GLU A 423 -23.76 1.22 -8.37
N MET A 424 -22.98 1.78 -9.30
CA MET A 424 -22.63 1.09 -10.55
C MET A 424 -21.82 -0.20 -10.30
N LEU A 425 -20.86 -0.18 -9.38
CA LEU A 425 -20.05 -1.36 -9.04
C LEU A 425 -20.88 -2.48 -8.39
N ASP A 426 -21.86 -2.12 -7.55
CA ASP A 426 -22.80 -3.10 -6.97
C ASP A 426 -23.62 -3.79 -8.07
N GLU A 427 -23.96 -3.06 -9.12
CA GLU A 427 -24.73 -3.54 -10.27
C GLU A 427 -23.89 -4.45 -11.16
N GLU A 428 -22.64 -4.05 -11.46
CA GLU A 428 -21.69 -4.86 -12.23
C GLU A 428 -21.35 -6.18 -11.52
N LYS A 429 -21.14 -6.16 -10.20
CA LYS A 429 -20.89 -7.40 -9.42
C LYS A 429 -22.06 -8.37 -9.50
N ARG A 430 -23.29 -7.88 -9.56
CA ARG A 430 -24.49 -8.72 -9.74
C ARG A 430 -24.49 -9.36 -11.13
N GLU A 431 -24.12 -8.62 -12.16
CA GLU A 431 -23.97 -9.18 -13.50
C GLU A 431 -22.83 -10.20 -13.59
N GLN A 432 -21.64 -9.90 -13.04
CA GLN A 432 -20.51 -10.83 -13.07
C GLN A 432 -20.79 -12.14 -12.32
N ALA A 433 -21.55 -12.09 -11.22
CA ALA A 433 -22.00 -13.29 -10.52
C ALA A 433 -22.86 -14.19 -11.42
N THR A 434 -23.63 -13.60 -12.34
CA THR A 434 -24.39 -14.35 -13.35
C THR A 434 -23.52 -14.85 -14.51
N ARG A 435 -22.43 -14.15 -14.85
CA ARG A 435 -21.47 -14.52 -15.92
C ARG A 435 -20.41 -15.57 -15.55
N LYS A 436 -20.28 -15.96 -14.27
CA LYS A 436 -19.37 -17.07 -13.87
C LYS A 436 -19.80 -18.46 -14.39
N ALA A 437 -20.91 -18.55 -15.11
CA ALA A 437 -21.15 -19.60 -16.09
C ALA A 437 -20.53 -19.18 -17.44
N SER A 438 -19.37 -19.77 -17.75
CA SER A 438 -18.55 -19.73 -18.99
C SER A 438 -19.08 -18.92 -20.19
N ILE A 439 -18.20 -18.08 -20.77
CA ILE A 439 -18.39 -17.31 -22.01
C ILE A 439 -18.92 -18.16 -23.19
N ASN A 440 -18.71 -19.50 -23.18
CA ASN A 440 -19.22 -20.42 -24.22
C ASN A 440 -19.73 -21.77 -23.69
N GLY A 441 -20.08 -21.90 -22.41
CA GLY A 441 -20.63 -23.15 -21.84
C GLY A 441 -19.69 -24.37 -21.82
N LYS A 442 -18.42 -24.25 -22.24
CA LYS A 442 -17.43 -25.34 -22.14
C LYS A 442 -16.79 -25.37 -20.74
N PRO A 443 -16.56 -26.57 -20.15
CA PRO A 443 -15.93 -26.69 -18.84
C PRO A 443 -14.42 -26.42 -18.90
N LEU A 444 -13.88 -25.83 -17.83
CA LEU A 444 -12.50 -25.32 -17.75
C LEU A 444 -11.43 -26.41 -17.48
N TYR A 445 -11.70 -27.70 -17.70
CA TYR A 445 -10.71 -28.76 -17.49
C TYR A 445 -10.03 -29.21 -18.80
N PHE A 446 -8.75 -29.52 -18.70
CA PHE A 446 -7.93 -29.96 -19.83
C PHE A 446 -8.26 -31.41 -20.23
N THR A 447 -8.74 -31.63 -21.45
CA THR A 447 -8.83 -32.95 -22.11
C THR A 447 -7.89 -32.97 -23.31
N ARG A 448 -7.49 -34.17 -23.77
CA ARG A 448 -6.58 -34.33 -24.92
C ARG A 448 -7.04 -33.55 -26.17
N GLN A 449 -8.33 -33.67 -26.51
CA GLN A 449 -8.95 -32.98 -27.65
C GLN A 449 -9.04 -31.46 -27.42
N ASN A 450 -9.33 -31.03 -26.19
CA ASN A 450 -9.34 -29.60 -25.86
C ASN A 450 -7.92 -29.01 -25.97
N VAL A 451 -6.89 -29.70 -25.51
CA VAL A 451 -5.51 -29.17 -25.55
C VAL A 451 -4.99 -29.04 -26.97
N SER A 452 -5.27 -30.00 -27.86
CA SER A 452 -4.90 -29.89 -29.28
C SER A 452 -5.59 -28.72 -29.97
N GLU A 453 -6.87 -28.49 -29.66
CA GLU A 453 -7.63 -27.36 -30.20
C GLU A 453 -7.10 -26.02 -29.65
N ILE A 454 -6.75 -25.96 -28.36
CA ILE A 454 -6.41 -24.74 -27.63
C ILE A 454 -4.93 -24.33 -27.80
N TYR A 455 -4.00 -25.28 -27.80
CA TYR A 455 -2.54 -25.02 -27.75
C TYR A 455 -1.74 -25.66 -28.90
N GLY A 456 -2.36 -26.52 -29.72
CA GLY A 456 -1.74 -27.10 -30.91
C GLY A 456 -0.92 -28.38 -30.68
N ASP A 457 -0.33 -28.89 -31.77
CA ASP A 457 0.30 -30.22 -31.80
C ASP A 457 1.58 -30.31 -30.97
N PHE A 458 2.34 -29.22 -30.83
CA PHE A 458 3.60 -29.23 -30.08
C PHE A 458 3.38 -29.42 -28.56
N GLU A 459 2.39 -28.74 -27.98
CA GLU A 459 2.03 -28.94 -26.57
C GLU A 459 1.38 -30.31 -26.34
N THR A 460 0.65 -30.82 -27.34
CA THR A 460 0.10 -32.18 -27.32
C THR A 460 1.22 -33.23 -27.27
N ARG A 461 2.33 -33.03 -28.02
CA ARG A 461 3.50 -33.91 -27.96
C ARG A 461 4.15 -33.97 -26.58
N LYS A 462 4.12 -32.88 -25.79
CA LYS A 462 4.61 -32.90 -24.40
C LYS A 462 3.81 -33.86 -23.52
N ILE A 463 2.48 -33.84 -23.71
CA ILE A 463 1.57 -34.77 -23.01
C ILE A 463 1.80 -36.20 -23.50
N ASP A 464 1.89 -36.42 -24.82
CA ASP A 464 2.10 -37.76 -25.39
C ASP A 464 3.42 -38.39 -24.90
N VAL A 465 4.50 -37.60 -24.79
CA VAL A 465 5.79 -38.09 -24.25
C VAL A 465 5.66 -38.47 -22.76
N HIS A 466 4.91 -37.70 -21.97
CA HIS A 466 4.66 -38.04 -20.57
C HIS A 466 3.78 -39.31 -20.44
N ASP A 467 2.76 -39.46 -21.28
CA ASP A 467 1.93 -40.66 -21.33
C ASP A 467 2.73 -41.90 -21.73
N GLN A 468 3.63 -41.77 -22.72
CA GLN A 468 4.55 -42.84 -23.12
C GLN A 468 5.51 -43.20 -21.98
N LEU A 469 6.03 -42.21 -21.26
CA LEU A 469 6.88 -42.41 -20.09
C LEU A 469 6.15 -43.21 -19.01
N VAL A 470 4.91 -42.83 -18.66
CA VAL A 470 4.11 -43.54 -17.66
C VAL A 470 3.81 -44.98 -18.08
N ARG A 471 3.55 -45.22 -19.37
CA ARG A 471 3.34 -46.57 -19.91
C ARG A 471 4.60 -47.44 -19.89
N SER A 472 5.78 -46.82 -19.95
CA SER A 472 7.06 -47.53 -19.93
C SER A 472 7.51 -47.99 -18.54
N PHE A 473 6.74 -47.71 -17.48
CA PHE A 473 7.10 -48.09 -16.12
C PHE A 473 7.06 -49.61 -15.91
N THR A 474 8.12 -50.14 -15.31
CA THR A 474 8.19 -51.56 -14.95
C THR A 474 7.34 -51.86 -13.72
N SER A 475 6.92 -53.12 -13.56
CA SER A 475 6.19 -53.56 -12.36
C SER A 475 6.95 -53.27 -11.06
N ASP A 476 8.28 -53.33 -11.10
CA ASP A 476 9.14 -53.00 -9.95
C ASP A 476 9.17 -51.51 -9.64
N GLN A 477 9.18 -50.65 -10.66
CA GLN A 477 9.05 -49.20 -10.49
C GLN A 477 7.69 -48.83 -9.91
N LEU A 478 6.61 -49.43 -10.41
CA LEU A 478 5.25 -49.23 -9.87
C LEU A 478 5.14 -49.70 -8.41
N ASN A 479 5.71 -50.86 -8.09
CA ASN A 479 5.77 -51.38 -6.72
C ASN A 479 6.59 -50.47 -5.79
N LYS A 480 7.70 -49.91 -6.28
CA LYS A 480 8.49 -48.91 -5.53
C LYS A 480 7.70 -47.63 -5.35
N MET A 481 7.09 -47.08 -6.39
CA MET A 481 6.27 -45.88 -6.33
C MET A 481 5.12 -46.01 -5.31
N ASN A 482 4.43 -47.16 -5.28
CA ASN A 482 3.38 -47.43 -4.30
C ASN A 482 3.90 -47.57 -2.85
N LYS A 483 5.13 -48.06 -2.66
CA LYS A 483 5.71 -48.29 -1.31
C LYS A 483 6.49 -47.09 -0.77
N THR A 484 7.25 -46.41 -1.62
CA THR A 484 8.20 -45.35 -1.25
C THR A 484 7.79 -43.98 -1.76
N GLY A 485 6.86 -43.88 -2.71
CA GLY A 485 6.41 -42.61 -3.29
C GLY A 485 7.32 -42.04 -4.38
N TYR A 486 8.40 -42.74 -4.73
CA TYR A 486 9.31 -42.34 -5.82
C TYR A 486 9.98 -43.57 -6.45
N ALA A 487 10.38 -43.44 -7.72
CA ALA A 487 11.14 -44.45 -8.44
C ALA A 487 12.17 -43.76 -9.36
N PHE A 488 13.28 -44.44 -9.63
CA PHE A 488 14.29 -43.95 -10.58
C PHE A 488 13.93 -44.37 -11.99
N MET A 489 14.13 -43.46 -12.94
CA MET A 489 13.96 -43.73 -14.37
C MET A 489 15.13 -44.56 -14.91
N ASN A 490 14.84 -45.41 -15.89
CA ASN A 490 15.84 -46.16 -16.65
C ASN A 490 16.48 -45.28 -17.74
N LYS A 491 17.63 -45.69 -18.25
CA LYS A 491 18.33 -45.07 -19.39
C LYS A 491 17.42 -44.76 -20.57
N ASP A 492 16.60 -45.73 -20.97
CA ASP A 492 15.69 -45.59 -22.12
C ASP A 492 14.58 -44.58 -21.83
N GLN A 493 14.12 -44.51 -20.57
CA GLN A 493 13.12 -43.53 -20.11
C GLN A 493 13.70 -42.12 -20.06
N MET A 494 14.96 -41.96 -19.67
CA MET A 494 15.66 -40.67 -19.70
C MET A 494 15.92 -40.19 -21.13
N HIS A 495 16.24 -41.11 -22.04
CA HIS A 495 16.39 -40.79 -23.46
C HIS A 495 15.04 -40.47 -24.12
N LEU A 496 13.94 -41.06 -23.66
CA LEU A 496 12.59 -40.70 -24.11
C LEU A 496 12.21 -39.26 -23.69
N LEU A 497 12.61 -38.83 -22.49
CA LEU A 497 12.23 -37.53 -21.95
C LEU A 497 13.17 -36.39 -22.38
N TYR A 498 14.49 -36.61 -22.42
CA TYR A 498 15.51 -35.57 -22.70
C TYR A 498 16.25 -35.76 -24.03
N GLY A 499 15.90 -36.81 -24.78
CA GLY A 499 16.55 -37.11 -26.06
C GLY A 499 16.24 -36.09 -27.16
N PRO A 500 16.96 -36.16 -28.29
CA PRO A 500 16.85 -35.20 -29.38
C PRO A 500 15.46 -35.19 -30.05
N THR A 501 14.70 -36.28 -29.93
CA THR A 501 13.35 -36.43 -30.47
C THR A 501 12.26 -35.90 -29.54
N SER A 502 12.60 -35.55 -28.30
CA SER A 502 11.64 -35.13 -27.27
C SER A 502 11.40 -33.61 -27.30
N PRO A 503 10.18 -33.13 -26.95
CA PRO A 503 9.92 -31.71 -26.75
C PRO A 503 10.70 -31.08 -25.58
N PHE A 504 11.29 -31.90 -24.69
CA PHE A 504 12.10 -31.47 -23.55
C PHE A 504 13.60 -31.72 -23.76
N ASN A 505 14.03 -31.72 -25.02
CA ASN A 505 15.41 -32.00 -25.42
C ASN A 505 16.43 -31.16 -24.63
N SER A 506 17.35 -31.86 -23.96
CA SER A 506 18.49 -31.23 -23.31
C SER A 506 19.65 -32.22 -23.23
N SER A 507 20.63 -32.06 -24.10
CA SER A 507 21.81 -32.93 -24.19
C SER A 507 22.69 -32.84 -22.93
N GLU A 508 22.80 -31.65 -22.33
CA GLU A 508 23.56 -31.44 -21.10
C GLU A 508 22.93 -32.14 -19.88
N THR A 509 21.61 -32.09 -19.75
CA THR A 509 20.94 -32.79 -18.64
C THR A 509 20.97 -34.30 -18.84
N LEU A 510 20.79 -34.78 -20.07
CA LEU A 510 20.88 -36.20 -20.41
C LEU A 510 22.26 -36.78 -20.06
N THR A 511 23.34 -36.12 -20.48
CA THR A 511 24.72 -36.57 -20.18
C THR A 511 25.00 -36.59 -18.67
N ARG A 512 24.55 -35.57 -17.94
CA ARG A 512 24.65 -35.53 -16.46
C ARG A 512 23.90 -36.70 -15.83
N LEU A 513 22.66 -36.95 -16.22
CA LEU A 513 21.83 -38.01 -15.64
C LEU A 513 22.35 -39.42 -15.94
N LEU A 514 22.84 -39.66 -17.15
CA LEU A 514 23.46 -40.94 -17.53
C LEU A 514 24.73 -41.24 -16.73
N SER A 515 25.51 -40.21 -16.37
CA SER A 515 26.70 -40.38 -15.53
C SER A 515 26.37 -40.84 -14.10
N ILE A 516 25.13 -40.62 -13.65
CA ILE A 516 24.69 -40.87 -12.28
C ILE A 516 24.10 -42.29 -12.10
N GLU A 517 23.50 -42.86 -13.17
CA GLU A 517 22.61 -44.04 -13.13
C GLU A 517 23.23 -45.34 -12.55
N GLY A 518 24.55 -45.46 -12.45
CA GLY A 518 25.22 -46.63 -11.88
C GLY A 518 25.49 -46.61 -10.37
N ASN A 519 25.36 -45.46 -9.70
CA ASN A 519 25.87 -45.26 -8.34
C ASN A 519 24.83 -44.75 -7.32
N ILE A 520 23.57 -44.54 -7.71
CA ILE A 520 22.54 -43.99 -6.81
C ILE A 520 22.14 -45.02 -5.75
N THR A 521 22.87 -45.00 -4.65
CA THR A 521 22.44 -45.61 -3.39
C THR A 521 21.74 -44.57 -2.52
N ASP A 522 20.87 -45.02 -1.63
CA ASP A 522 20.23 -44.20 -0.58
C ASP A 522 21.18 -43.25 0.17
N LYS A 523 22.49 -43.57 0.19
CA LYS A 523 23.56 -42.77 0.80
C LYS A 523 23.87 -41.48 0.05
N HIS A 524 23.73 -41.45 -1.28
CA HIS A 524 23.94 -40.25 -2.09
C HIS A 524 22.83 -39.25 -1.85
N ILE A 525 21.57 -39.72 -1.83
CA ILE A 525 20.40 -38.91 -1.47
C ILE A 525 20.56 -38.35 -0.06
N GLU A 526 21.05 -39.16 0.90
CA GLU A 526 21.33 -38.66 2.24
C GLU A 526 22.44 -37.59 2.27
N LYS A 527 23.46 -37.69 1.42
CA LYS A 527 24.52 -36.68 1.31
C LYS A 527 23.99 -35.38 0.71
N ASP A 528 23.21 -35.48 -0.36
CA ASP A 528 22.61 -34.32 -1.03
C ASP A 528 21.60 -33.63 -0.14
N LEU A 529 20.80 -34.39 0.62
CA LEU A 529 19.87 -33.86 1.60
C LEU A 529 20.58 -33.08 2.73
N ARG A 530 21.77 -33.53 3.17
CA ARG A 530 22.59 -32.77 4.14
C ARG A 530 23.06 -31.45 3.55
N LEU A 531 23.51 -31.46 2.30
CA LEU A 531 23.92 -30.24 1.61
C LEU A 531 22.74 -29.26 1.50
N VAL A 532 21.55 -29.73 1.12
CA VAL A 532 20.33 -28.90 1.06
C VAL A 532 19.92 -28.38 2.45
N ALA A 533 20.12 -29.16 3.51
CA ALA A 533 19.85 -28.73 4.87
C ALA A 533 20.83 -27.65 5.38
N GLU A 534 22.04 -27.57 4.81
CA GLU A 534 23.04 -26.55 5.15
C GLU A 534 22.88 -25.25 4.34
N MET A 535 22.13 -25.28 3.24
CA MET A 535 21.86 -24.10 2.41
C MET A 535 20.97 -23.08 3.14
N LYS A 536 21.26 -21.79 2.90
CA LYS A 536 20.50 -20.66 3.45
C LYS A 536 19.19 -20.44 2.69
N GLU A 537 19.25 -20.45 1.35
CA GLU A 537 18.10 -20.29 0.45
C GLU A 537 18.29 -21.14 -0.81
N PHE A 538 17.19 -21.63 -1.37
CA PHE A 538 17.17 -22.45 -2.59
C PHE A 538 16.62 -21.61 -3.76
N ASN A 539 17.39 -20.62 -4.24
CA ASN A 539 16.93 -19.71 -5.30
C ASN A 539 17.58 -20.02 -6.66
N LEU A 540 16.82 -19.81 -7.74
CA LEU A 540 17.36 -19.68 -9.10
C LEU A 540 18.24 -18.40 -9.17
N ARG A 541 19.50 -18.50 -9.60
CA ARG A 541 20.45 -17.37 -9.57
C ARG A 541 20.08 -16.27 -10.57
N LYS A 542 19.87 -15.02 -10.08
CA LYS A 542 19.95 -13.74 -10.83
C LYS A 542 21.23 -13.02 -10.37
N LYS A 543 21.92 -12.26 -11.25
CA LYS A 543 23.23 -11.64 -10.95
C LYS A 543 23.02 -10.28 -10.25
N ASP A 544 23.56 -10.10 -9.04
CA ASP A 544 23.57 -8.82 -8.27
C ASP A 544 25.02 -8.27 -8.15
N ILE A 545 25.19 -6.94 -8.11
CA ILE A 545 26.49 -6.28 -7.84
C ILE A 545 26.68 -6.17 -6.34
N VAL A 546 27.52 -7.04 -5.78
CA VAL A 546 27.78 -7.14 -4.34
C VAL A 546 29.28 -7.05 -4.10
N LEU A 547 29.71 -6.15 -3.21
CA LEU A 547 31.11 -6.01 -2.75
C LEU A 547 32.13 -5.61 -3.83
N SER A 548 31.73 -4.82 -4.84
CA SER A 548 32.66 -4.27 -5.84
C SER A 548 32.73 -2.74 -5.72
N PRO A 549 33.82 -2.15 -5.20
CA PRO A 549 33.96 -0.70 -5.13
C PRO A 549 34.07 -0.10 -6.55
N ILE A 550 33.37 1.01 -6.80
CA ILE A 550 33.44 1.77 -8.05
C ILE A 550 34.28 3.03 -7.78
N ILE A 551 35.50 3.07 -8.32
CA ILE A 551 36.47 4.13 -8.06
C ILE A 551 36.90 4.74 -9.38
N SER A 552 36.79 6.07 -9.49
CA SER A 552 37.30 6.86 -10.63
C SER A 552 36.80 6.37 -12.00
N SER A 553 35.56 5.86 -12.06
CA SER A 553 34.96 5.37 -13.30
C SER A 553 33.82 6.30 -13.72
N PRO A 554 33.92 7.02 -14.86
CA PRO A 554 32.83 7.85 -15.32
C PRO A 554 31.67 6.97 -15.78
N LEU A 555 30.52 7.12 -15.13
CA LEU A 555 29.29 6.38 -15.43
C LEU A 555 28.49 7.18 -16.45
N VAL A 556 28.94 7.10 -17.71
CA VAL A 556 28.30 7.74 -18.87
C VAL A 556 27.41 6.72 -19.57
N LEU A 557 26.13 7.04 -19.77
CA LEU A 557 25.17 6.15 -20.44
C LEU A 557 25.00 4.77 -19.77
N ALA A 558 25.31 4.67 -18.48
CA ALA A 558 25.39 3.41 -17.74
C ALA A 558 24.05 3.03 -17.07
N GLY A 559 22.93 3.20 -17.78
CA GLY A 559 21.58 2.95 -17.22
C GLY A 559 21.36 1.51 -16.74
N ALA A 560 21.94 0.54 -17.44
CA ALA A 560 21.86 -0.89 -17.07
C ALA A 560 22.65 -1.23 -15.79
N ALA A 561 23.75 -0.52 -15.52
CA ALA A 561 24.52 -0.72 -14.29
C ALA A 561 23.88 -0.02 -13.09
N MET A 562 23.23 1.14 -13.31
CA MET A 562 22.57 1.92 -12.27
C MET A 562 21.16 1.42 -11.91
N SER A 563 20.56 0.59 -12.76
CA SER A 563 19.27 -0.08 -12.50
C SER A 563 19.39 -1.38 -11.69
N GLN A 564 20.61 -1.80 -11.35
CA GLN A 564 20.86 -2.98 -10.53
C GLN A 564 20.94 -2.60 -9.05
N PRO A 565 20.62 -3.54 -8.13
CA PRO A 565 20.84 -3.31 -6.70
C PRO A 565 22.34 -3.18 -6.42
N ILE A 566 22.70 -2.09 -5.75
CA ILE A 566 24.07 -1.75 -5.36
C ILE A 566 24.16 -1.96 -3.84
N ILE A 567 24.92 -2.98 -3.41
CA ILE A 567 25.01 -3.35 -2.00
C ILE A 567 26.48 -3.40 -1.57
N LEU A 568 26.82 -2.66 -0.50
CA LEU A 568 28.15 -2.64 0.12
C LEU A 568 29.30 -2.25 -0.83
N SER A 569 29.03 -1.35 -1.77
CA SER A 569 30.01 -0.89 -2.76
C SER A 569 30.16 0.62 -2.68
N PRO A 570 31.25 1.14 -2.09
CA PRO A 570 31.50 2.58 -2.07
C PRO A 570 31.69 3.10 -3.50
N VAL A 571 31.12 4.27 -3.78
CA VAL A 571 31.28 4.97 -5.06
C VAL A 571 32.05 6.25 -4.80
N VAL A 572 33.18 6.41 -5.48
CA VAL A 572 34.09 7.54 -5.27
C VAL A 572 34.58 8.10 -6.60
N LEU A 573 34.59 9.43 -6.74
CA LEU A 573 35.12 10.16 -7.91
C LEU A 573 34.55 9.69 -9.26
N SER A 574 33.27 9.32 -9.26
CA SER A 574 32.63 8.69 -10.42
C SER A 574 31.45 9.55 -10.88
N PRO A 575 31.64 10.48 -11.83
CA PRO A 575 30.56 11.33 -12.32
C PRO A 575 29.49 10.47 -13.01
N ALA A 576 28.22 10.70 -12.68
CA ALA A 576 27.09 10.02 -13.30
C ALA A 576 26.40 11.00 -14.27
N VAL A 577 26.57 10.75 -15.57
CA VAL A 577 26.04 11.63 -16.64
C VAL A 577 25.15 10.81 -17.57
N LEU A 578 23.93 11.28 -17.82
CA LEU A 578 22.95 10.62 -18.72
C LEU A 578 22.64 9.15 -18.34
N SER A 579 22.73 8.82 -17.06
CA SER A 579 22.55 7.45 -16.56
C SER A 579 21.21 7.34 -15.84
N ALA A 580 20.16 6.97 -16.56
CA ALA A 580 18.84 6.72 -15.98
C ALA A 580 18.85 5.46 -15.12
N ALA A 581 18.37 5.56 -13.88
CA ALA A 581 18.28 4.45 -12.95
C ALA A 581 16.82 4.10 -12.65
N ALA A 582 16.44 2.86 -12.87
CA ALA A 582 15.13 2.31 -12.51
C ALA A 582 15.32 1.04 -11.68
N LEU A 583 14.64 0.92 -10.53
CA LEU A 583 14.65 -0.28 -9.69
C LEU A 583 16.02 -0.66 -9.08
N GLY A 584 16.94 0.30 -8.94
CA GLY A 584 18.24 0.08 -8.30
C GLY A 584 18.27 0.58 -6.86
N PRO A 585 17.94 -0.25 -5.84
CA PRO A 585 18.14 0.13 -4.45
C PRO A 585 19.64 0.23 -4.15
N VAL A 586 20.02 1.23 -3.38
CA VAL A 586 21.42 1.52 -3.04
C VAL A 586 21.53 1.46 -1.52
N ILE A 587 22.24 0.46 -1.03
CA ILE A 587 22.28 0.09 0.40
C ILE A 587 23.73 0.03 0.87
N LEU A 588 24.04 0.79 1.92
CA LEU A 588 25.36 0.78 2.60
C LEU A 588 26.52 1.08 1.64
N SER A 589 26.33 2.02 0.73
CA SER A 589 27.31 2.41 -0.29
C SER A 589 27.52 3.91 -0.20
N PRO A 590 28.57 4.41 0.48
CA PRO A 590 28.82 5.85 0.59
C PRO A 590 29.16 6.49 -0.75
N TRP A 591 28.69 7.72 -0.97
CA TRP A 591 28.85 8.49 -2.21
C TRP A 591 29.69 9.74 -1.95
N VAL A 592 30.86 9.81 -2.58
CA VAL A 592 31.81 10.92 -2.37
C VAL A 592 32.30 11.46 -3.72
N PHE A 593 32.15 12.77 -3.94
CA PHE A 593 32.51 13.46 -5.19
C PHE A 593 31.85 12.87 -6.44
N ILE A 594 30.52 12.75 -6.40
CA ILE A 594 29.73 12.21 -7.51
C ILE A 594 28.76 13.29 -7.99
N PRO A 595 29.13 14.09 -9.00
CA PRO A 595 28.17 14.94 -9.68
C PRO A 595 27.17 14.07 -10.45
N VAL A 596 25.90 14.36 -10.25
CA VAL A 596 24.75 13.64 -10.81
C VAL A 596 24.05 14.57 -11.79
N ILE A 597 24.25 14.35 -13.09
CA ILE A 597 23.85 15.28 -14.16
C ILE A 597 22.97 14.54 -15.17
N LEU A 598 21.75 15.03 -15.40
CA LEU A 598 20.77 14.42 -16.31
C LEU A 598 20.53 12.91 -16.07
N SER A 599 20.41 12.50 -14.81
CA SER A 599 20.17 11.10 -14.44
C SER A 599 18.83 10.96 -13.72
N PRO A 600 17.73 10.70 -14.45
CA PRO A 600 16.44 10.48 -13.83
C PRO A 600 16.49 9.20 -12.97
N ARG A 601 15.91 9.26 -11.77
CA ARG A 601 15.85 8.13 -10.83
C ARG A 601 14.43 7.78 -10.47
N ILE A 602 14.08 6.51 -10.66
CA ILE A 602 12.74 5.98 -10.38
C ILE A 602 12.88 4.72 -9.52
N LEU A 603 12.16 4.64 -8.40
CA LEU A 603 12.12 3.45 -7.53
C LEU A 603 13.50 3.01 -7.01
N SER A 604 14.38 3.96 -6.70
CA SER A 604 15.72 3.70 -6.17
C SER A 604 15.84 4.22 -4.74
N PRO A 605 15.47 3.44 -3.71
CA PRO A 605 15.64 3.86 -2.31
C PRO A 605 17.13 3.97 -1.96
N LEU A 606 17.50 5.04 -1.24
CA LEU A 606 18.82 5.19 -0.62
C LEU A 606 18.71 4.88 0.87
N ILE A 607 19.42 3.84 1.30
CA ILE A 607 19.40 3.39 2.70
C ILE A 607 20.83 3.38 3.24
N VAL A 608 21.08 4.18 4.28
CA VAL A 608 22.39 4.30 4.93
C VAL A 608 23.47 4.65 3.91
N ASN A 609 23.28 5.77 3.22
CA ASN A 609 24.19 6.27 2.20
C ASN A 609 24.58 7.73 2.51
N PRO A 610 25.75 8.00 3.10
CA PRO A 610 26.24 9.36 3.27
C PRO A 610 26.60 9.96 1.90
N LEU A 611 26.08 11.17 1.65
CA LEU A 611 26.27 11.92 0.41
C LEU A 611 27.17 13.13 0.69
N ILE A 612 28.38 13.15 0.11
CA ILE A 612 29.35 14.24 0.33
C ILE A 612 29.82 14.78 -1.02
N PHE A 613 29.68 16.09 -1.24
CA PHE A 613 30.06 16.77 -2.50
C PHE A 613 29.46 16.12 -3.75
N SER A 614 28.15 15.87 -3.71
CA SER A 614 27.37 15.27 -4.80
C SER A 614 26.28 16.23 -5.29
N PRO A 615 26.62 17.18 -6.18
CA PRO A 615 25.63 18.08 -6.76
C PRO A 615 24.66 17.30 -7.67
N ILE A 616 23.36 17.58 -7.54
CA ILE A 616 22.30 16.97 -8.36
C ILE A 616 21.72 18.05 -9.27
N VAL A 617 21.88 17.87 -10.58
CA VAL A 617 21.46 18.83 -11.59
C VAL A 617 20.60 18.14 -12.65
N LEU A 618 19.43 18.72 -12.96
CA LEU A 618 18.53 18.25 -14.03
C LEU A 618 18.15 16.75 -13.89
N SER A 619 17.99 16.28 -12.65
CA SER A 619 17.77 14.86 -12.37
C SER A 619 16.45 14.70 -11.62
N PRO A 620 15.35 14.34 -12.31
CA PRO A 620 14.07 14.13 -11.63
C PRO A 620 14.12 12.87 -10.76
N LEU A 621 13.64 12.98 -9.52
CA LEU A 621 13.58 11.90 -8.54
C LEU A 621 12.12 11.53 -8.28
N ALA A 622 11.77 10.26 -8.52
CA ALA A 622 10.45 9.72 -8.23
C ALA A 622 10.56 8.43 -7.40
N LEU A 623 9.76 8.33 -6.33
CA LEU A 623 9.72 7.15 -5.45
C LEU A 623 11.11 6.80 -4.90
N HIS A 624 11.80 7.81 -4.39
CA HIS A 624 13.20 7.74 -3.97
C HIS A 624 13.33 8.10 -2.49
N PRO A 625 12.93 7.22 -1.56
CA PRO A 625 13.06 7.51 -0.14
C PRO A 625 14.53 7.58 0.27
N LEU A 626 14.86 8.58 1.08
CA LEU A 626 16.19 8.80 1.65
C LEU A 626 16.13 8.52 3.15
N ILE A 627 16.74 7.41 3.56
CA ILE A 627 16.71 6.93 4.94
C ILE A 627 18.14 6.86 5.47
N LEU A 628 18.41 7.58 6.56
CA LEU A 628 19.74 7.61 7.21
C LEU A 628 20.87 8.03 6.24
N SER A 629 20.59 9.01 5.39
CA SER A 629 21.52 9.53 4.39
C SER A 629 21.96 10.96 4.75
N PRO A 630 23.01 11.14 5.58
CA PRO A 630 23.51 12.48 5.88
C PRO A 630 24.08 13.14 4.62
N GLY A 631 23.78 14.43 4.43
CA GLY A 631 24.17 15.20 3.25
C GLY A 631 25.01 16.42 3.59
N VAL A 632 26.17 16.59 2.95
CA VAL A 632 27.03 17.77 3.11
C VAL A 632 27.46 18.31 1.75
N PHE A 633 27.23 19.60 1.50
CA PHE A 633 27.56 20.28 0.22
C PHE A 633 26.94 19.62 -1.02
N ASN A 634 25.63 19.35 -0.97
CA ASN A 634 24.89 18.75 -2.09
C ASN A 634 23.82 19.74 -2.60
N PRO A 635 24.18 20.66 -3.52
CA PRO A 635 23.18 21.54 -4.13
C PRO A 635 22.27 20.73 -5.05
N ILE A 636 20.96 21.02 -4.98
CA ILE A 636 19.94 20.40 -5.83
C ILE A 636 19.32 21.49 -6.71
N VAL A 637 19.55 21.38 -8.01
CA VAL A 637 19.15 22.41 -8.99
C VAL A 637 18.31 21.79 -10.09
N LEU A 638 17.16 22.39 -10.41
CA LEU A 638 16.27 21.98 -11.50
C LEU A 638 15.88 20.49 -11.45
N SER A 639 15.66 19.98 -10.24
CA SER A 639 15.43 18.55 -10.00
C SER A 639 14.10 18.38 -9.26
N PRO A 640 13.00 18.02 -9.95
CA PRO A 640 11.70 17.81 -9.31
C PRO A 640 11.73 16.53 -8.46
N LEU A 641 11.13 16.60 -7.28
CA LEU A 641 11.11 15.51 -6.29
C LEU A 641 9.68 15.05 -6.01
N LEU A 642 9.38 13.79 -6.30
CA LEU A 642 8.05 13.19 -6.14
C LEU A 642 8.11 11.91 -5.28
N LEU A 643 7.36 11.87 -4.18
CA LEU A 643 7.35 10.72 -3.24
C LEU A 643 8.77 10.31 -2.79
N SER A 644 9.61 11.28 -2.45
CA SER A 644 10.93 11.09 -1.87
C SER A 644 10.93 11.59 -0.42
N PRO A 645 10.44 10.79 0.55
CA PRO A 645 10.51 11.14 1.96
C PRO A 645 11.96 11.15 2.44
N PHE A 646 12.29 12.08 3.32
CA PHE A 646 13.57 12.14 4.01
C PHE A 646 13.38 11.79 5.49
N ILE A 647 14.09 10.76 5.95
CA ILE A 647 13.94 10.22 7.30
C ILE A 647 15.32 10.10 7.93
N LEU A 648 15.53 10.79 9.07
CA LEU A 648 16.79 10.77 9.82
C LEU A 648 18.02 11.13 8.95
N SER A 649 17.85 12.07 8.03
CA SER A 649 18.89 12.54 7.11
C SER A 649 19.25 14.00 7.44
N PRO A 650 20.29 14.25 8.26
CA PRO A 650 20.76 15.60 8.52
C PRO A 650 21.37 16.21 7.25
N GLN A 651 21.11 17.48 6.99
CA GLN A 651 21.61 18.18 5.80
C GLN A 651 22.32 19.49 6.16
N VAL A 652 23.48 19.70 5.54
CA VAL A 652 24.31 20.90 5.76
C VAL A 652 24.74 21.46 4.41
N PHE A 653 24.48 22.75 4.17
CA PHE A 653 24.78 23.46 2.91
C PHE A 653 24.21 22.77 1.66
N THR A 654 22.89 22.60 1.63
CA THR A 654 22.14 21.93 0.56
C THR A 654 21.06 22.87 -0.02
N PRO A 655 21.45 23.88 -0.83
CA PRO A 655 20.48 24.78 -1.43
C PRO A 655 19.57 24.03 -2.42
N LEU A 656 18.27 24.33 -2.38
CA LEU A 656 17.22 23.78 -3.24
C LEU A 656 16.67 24.88 -4.13
N ILE A 657 17.10 24.89 -5.39
CA ILE A 657 16.80 25.94 -6.36
C ILE A 657 15.97 25.35 -7.50
N LEU A 658 14.79 25.93 -7.77
CA LEU A 658 13.90 25.51 -8.86
C LEU A 658 13.57 24.01 -8.83
N SER A 659 13.35 23.46 -7.63
CA SER A 659 13.13 22.04 -7.38
C SER A 659 11.75 21.84 -6.74
N PRO A 660 10.68 21.67 -7.55
CA PRO A 660 9.35 21.49 -6.99
C PRO A 660 9.26 20.14 -6.25
N MET A 661 8.57 20.13 -5.11
CA MET A 661 8.43 18.95 -4.26
C MET A 661 6.97 18.54 -4.11
N CYS A 662 6.68 17.24 -4.17
CA CYS A 662 5.34 16.72 -3.95
C CYS A 662 5.39 15.40 -3.18
N LEU A 663 4.65 15.33 -2.06
CA LEU A 663 4.59 14.15 -1.18
C LEU A 663 5.95 13.76 -0.56
N ASN A 664 6.71 14.76 -0.09
CA ASN A 664 8.03 14.56 0.48
C ASN A 664 8.06 14.96 1.97
N PRO A 665 7.58 14.10 2.88
CA PRO A 665 7.68 14.39 4.30
C PRO A 665 9.15 14.42 4.74
N LEU A 666 9.48 15.41 5.56
CA LEU A 666 10.79 15.59 6.20
C LEU A 666 10.65 15.24 7.69
N ILE A 667 11.25 14.14 8.12
CA ILE A 667 11.09 13.59 9.47
C ILE A 667 12.46 13.49 10.13
N LEU A 668 12.66 14.21 11.24
CA LEU A 668 13.93 14.21 12.00
C LEU A 668 15.14 14.57 11.13
N THR A 669 14.99 15.58 10.28
CA THR A 669 16.02 16.05 9.34
C THR A 669 16.48 17.46 9.74
N PRO A 670 17.47 17.61 10.63
CA PRO A 670 18.00 18.93 10.93
C PRO A 670 18.69 19.51 9.69
N THR A 671 18.38 20.76 9.35
CA THR A 671 18.93 21.43 8.15
C THR A 671 19.65 22.72 8.55
N VAL A 672 20.89 22.90 8.07
CA VAL A 672 21.69 24.11 8.30
C VAL A 672 22.16 24.70 6.97
N GLY A 673 21.85 25.98 6.71
CA GLY A 673 22.41 26.73 5.58
C GLY A 673 21.94 26.26 4.19
N GLY A 674 20.66 25.89 4.05
CA GLY A 674 20.08 25.39 2.78
C GLY A 674 18.88 26.21 2.33
N PRO A 675 19.03 27.34 1.60
CA PRO A 675 17.89 28.13 1.16
C PRO A 675 17.00 27.38 0.14
N LEU A 676 15.69 27.56 0.26
CA LEU A 676 14.68 27.18 -0.71
C LEU A 676 14.29 28.39 -1.57
N VAL A 677 14.62 28.36 -2.85
CA VAL A 677 14.36 29.47 -3.78
C VAL A 677 13.57 28.97 -4.98
N LEU A 678 12.39 29.56 -5.23
CA LEU A 678 11.53 29.23 -6.37
C LEU A 678 11.16 27.73 -6.45
N SER A 679 11.03 27.09 -5.29
CA SER A 679 10.78 25.66 -5.14
C SER A 679 9.42 25.45 -4.46
N PRO A 680 8.31 25.41 -5.20
CA PRO A 680 6.99 25.20 -4.62
C PRO A 680 6.87 23.76 -4.09
N PHE A 681 6.17 23.58 -2.96
CA PHE A 681 6.04 22.26 -2.34
C PHE A 681 4.62 21.95 -1.85
N VAL A 682 4.19 20.70 -2.04
CA VAL A 682 2.85 20.23 -1.66
C VAL A 682 2.94 18.91 -0.91
N LEU A 683 2.18 18.76 0.18
CA LEU A 683 2.10 17.52 0.97
C LEU A 683 3.46 17.07 1.54
N SER A 684 4.28 18.03 1.94
CA SER A 684 5.63 17.82 2.45
C SER A 684 5.73 18.34 3.89
N PRO A 685 5.10 17.67 4.88
CA PRO A 685 5.15 18.13 6.28
C PRO A 685 6.57 18.03 6.85
N LEU A 686 6.90 18.98 7.73
CA LEU A 686 8.14 18.98 8.50
C LEU A 686 7.82 18.54 9.93
N ILE A 687 8.47 17.48 10.40
CA ILE A 687 8.19 16.86 11.70
C ILE A 687 9.49 16.72 12.48
N ALA A 688 9.58 17.39 13.63
CA ALA A 688 10.73 17.36 14.53
C ALA A 688 12.07 17.62 13.81
N SER A 689 12.06 18.53 12.84
CA SER A 689 13.19 18.86 11.97
C SER A 689 13.59 20.33 12.18
N PRO A 690 14.53 20.63 13.10
CA PRO A 690 14.94 22.02 13.33
C PRO A 690 15.68 22.58 12.12
N GLN A 691 15.42 23.86 11.82
CA GLN A 691 16.04 24.56 10.71
C GLN A 691 16.82 25.77 11.22
N ALA A 692 18.10 25.86 10.85
CA ALA A 692 18.95 27.00 11.19
C ALA A 692 19.52 27.63 9.92
N LEU A 693 19.59 28.97 9.88
CA LEU A 693 20.10 29.73 8.71
C LEU A 693 19.38 29.32 7.42
N PHE A 694 18.05 29.31 7.46
CA PHE A 694 17.19 28.81 6.39
C PHE A 694 16.32 29.93 5.82
N ALA A 695 16.18 29.97 4.50
CA ALA A 695 15.35 30.98 3.83
C ALA A 695 14.39 30.34 2.83
N VAL A 696 13.15 30.81 2.81
CA VAL A 696 12.07 30.38 1.91
C VAL A 696 11.65 31.58 1.07
N VAL A 697 12.09 31.63 -0.19
CA VAL A 697 11.87 32.79 -1.07
C VAL A 697 11.08 32.37 -2.31
N LEU A 698 9.93 33.01 -2.53
CA LEU A 698 9.07 32.80 -3.70
C LEU A 698 8.65 31.32 -3.92
N SER A 699 8.47 30.59 -2.83
CA SER A 699 8.09 29.17 -2.81
C SER A 699 6.74 29.01 -2.12
N PRO A 700 5.62 29.08 -2.86
CA PRO A 700 4.30 28.81 -2.28
C PRO A 700 4.19 27.34 -1.87
N TYR A 701 3.47 27.07 -0.80
CA TYR A 701 3.33 25.72 -0.28
C TYR A 701 1.93 25.36 0.19
N ALA A 702 1.59 24.07 0.09
CA ALA A 702 0.27 23.58 0.47
C ALA A 702 0.32 22.25 1.24
N LEU A 703 -0.56 22.09 2.24
CA LEU A 703 -0.72 20.84 3.01
C LEU A 703 0.60 20.34 3.64
N SER A 704 1.46 21.26 4.05
CA SER A 704 2.79 20.99 4.61
C SER A 704 2.94 21.69 5.96
N PRO A 705 2.27 21.19 7.02
CA PRO A 705 2.40 21.73 8.36
C PRO A 705 3.83 21.61 8.88
N LEU A 706 4.19 22.53 9.76
CA LEU A 706 5.39 22.49 10.58
C LEU A 706 4.99 21.98 11.97
N ILE A 707 5.50 20.81 12.36
CA ILE A 707 5.16 20.13 13.62
C ILE A 707 6.44 19.99 14.43
N GLU A 708 6.49 20.70 15.56
CA GLU A 708 7.60 20.61 16.53
C GLU A 708 8.98 20.90 15.90
N SER A 709 8.99 21.70 14.83
CA SER A 709 10.18 22.11 14.08
C SER A 709 10.47 23.58 14.34
N LYS A 710 11.48 23.86 15.16
CA LYS A 710 11.92 25.25 15.45
C LYS A 710 12.65 25.84 14.25
N LEU A 711 12.35 27.08 13.91
CA LEU A 711 13.08 27.86 12.94
C LEU A 711 13.95 28.87 13.69
N ILE A 712 15.26 28.84 13.43
CA ILE A 712 16.25 29.69 14.10
C ILE A 712 16.96 30.51 13.02
N VAL A 713 16.89 31.84 13.11
CA VAL A 713 17.47 32.77 12.12
C VAL A 713 16.99 32.41 10.71
N SER A 714 15.67 32.46 10.50
CA SER A 714 15.04 32.12 9.22
C SER A 714 14.23 33.27 8.63
N ALA A 715 14.17 33.31 7.29
CA ALA A 715 13.36 34.29 6.55
C ALA A 715 12.37 33.60 5.62
N VAL A 716 11.09 33.97 5.68
CA VAL A 716 10.03 33.48 4.80
C VAL A 716 9.48 34.67 4.03
N VAL A 717 9.77 34.75 2.74
CA VAL A 717 9.50 35.91 1.88
C VAL A 717 8.64 35.51 0.69
N LEU A 718 7.51 36.20 0.50
CA LEU A 718 6.63 36.05 -0.68
C LEU A 718 6.23 34.60 -0.97
N SER A 719 6.02 33.82 0.09
CA SER A 719 5.70 32.39 0.05
C SER A 719 4.37 32.15 0.77
N PRO A 720 3.24 32.30 0.07
CA PRO A 720 1.92 32.06 0.66
C PRO A 720 1.73 30.57 0.98
N SER A 721 0.98 30.28 2.04
CA SER A 721 0.64 28.92 2.45
C SER A 721 -0.84 28.58 2.32
N TRP A 722 -1.14 27.32 2.03
CA TRP A 722 -2.51 26.83 1.91
C TRP A 722 -2.70 25.51 2.67
N LEU A 723 -3.68 25.43 3.59
CA LEU A 723 -3.94 24.21 4.38
C LEU A 723 -2.71 23.68 5.15
N SER A 724 -1.74 24.57 5.47
CA SER A 724 -0.52 24.24 6.23
C SER A 724 -0.75 24.41 7.72
#